data_AF-A0A8J3XV41-F1
#
_entry.id   AF-A0A8J3XV41-F1
#
_cell.length_a   1.000
_cell.length_b   1.000
_cell.length_c   1.000
_cell.angle_alpha   90.00
_cell.angle_beta   90.00
_cell.angle_gamma   90.00
#
_symmetry.space_group_name_H-M   'P 1'
#
loop_
_entity.id
_entity.type
_entity.pdbx_description
1 polymer ?
#
loop_
_entity_poly.entity_id
_entity_poly.type
_entity_poly.pdbx_seq_one_letter_code
_entity_poly.pdbx_strand_id
1 'polypeptide(L)'
;MSGVRLEDLTPGAVVGGVTPSGDVSVVAVKWYGSNAVNLTYRTDSGVADQLLYRDHESRLVLRKKSAAYAFDGEGALFKLAAEALRIRMAARLDPMLAVTTSDLEPLPHQIQAVYGELLDRSPLRFVLADDPGAGKTIMAGLYIKELMLRGDLERCMIVAPGGLVEQWQEELLEKFGLRFTLLTRQLVEEQLDQTAFERHPLLIARMDQLSRSDELQEQLSQSDWDLVVVDEAHRMSARYFGEELKKTKRYQLGELLGRHARHLLLMTATPHAGSEADFQLFMGLLDSDRFEGKYREGISSNDTDGLMRRMVKEDLLTFEGKPLFPERRAYTVPYELSDAERELYEVVTEYVREQMGKAQQLAAQGEGRRGNTVGFALTVLQRRLASSPEAILKSLERRHKRLQQLRHELSTGGHEPDGRLKLRLAVLLGKDVTDLDTELDDMPSTEVEELEDDVVDAATTAQTVAELDKEIGILADLVEVARRVRNLGTDRKWTELSELLQSHALIRDTDGGPRKLIVFTEHKDTLEYLVDRIRGLIGRDEAVVAIHGGVSRDQRRRIKELFTQDKDCQVLVATDAAGEGLNLQRAHLMVNYDLPWNPNRIEQRFGRIHRIGQTEVCHLWNLVAVDTREGAVFVRLLDKIDEQRRAYKGKVFDVLGEAFQGEPLRKLLMEAIQYGDRPEVRDRLNQVIDASVGEGLDKLMAERSLAHHKLDESDVAAWRLRMEEARARRLQPHYVKAFFLAAFKLLGGRISERESGRYEITHVPGDLVEHDRQIRVGVPVLRRYERVTFDRDLVRPPGRPRAGLLAPGHPLLDAVVSLVIERYGTQLKQGAVLVDRRDVGEEPHLLVAVSQEVADGDARVIAKRFDFVEIGPASARTAGAAPYLDYAPATEQERAAVGAVLDQDWLAGGVEDVAVAWAVEHGLATFIGELRERLAAQTARTRSLVRQRLLQEINYWDTRHADLLDAELAGKVLKLRPETAEKRARALEARLERRMADLDRAQLLQVKAPSVAGAALVVPQGLLDRLMGLRDGPVEAYARETAAVERRAVDRVLAEERKLGRLPEEMPHNNPGFDVRSRTVDDHWIFIEIKGRVNDAKDFHVTRTEVLTGKNSGSNFRLALVSVHPDGPERDEVRYVADPFRDVDFGDFSATDLVGDWNKEWARGGAPV
;
A
#
# COMPACT_ATOMS: atom_id res chain seq x y z
N MET A 1 -58.33 21.13 34.56
CA MET A 1 -57.28 20.35 33.86
C MET A 1 -57.73 18.91 33.85
N SER A 2 -57.85 18.29 32.67
CA SER A 2 -58.15 16.86 32.54
C SER A 2 -57.02 16.05 33.17
N GLY A 3 -57.32 15.16 34.12
CA GLY A 3 -56.33 14.24 34.66
C GLY A 3 -55.91 13.23 33.59
N VAL A 4 -54.61 12.90 33.51
CA VAL A 4 -54.07 11.91 32.59
C VAL A 4 -54.49 10.52 33.05
N ARG A 5 -55.12 9.73 32.19
CA ARG A 5 -55.47 8.35 32.49
C ARG A 5 -54.41 7.39 31.95
N LEU A 6 -54.37 6.16 32.47
CA LEU A 6 -53.46 5.14 31.94
C LEU A 6 -53.71 4.84 30.46
N GLU A 7 -54.94 5.04 29.98
CA GLU A 7 -55.30 4.91 28.56
C GLU A 7 -54.65 5.98 27.67
N ASP A 8 -54.23 7.11 28.23
CA ASP A 8 -53.58 8.18 27.48
C ASP A 8 -52.05 7.95 27.34
N LEU A 9 -51.51 6.94 28.05
CA LEU A 9 -50.11 6.51 27.94
C LEU A 9 -49.95 5.65 26.68
N THR A 10 -49.62 6.30 25.57
CA THR A 10 -49.37 5.64 24.28
C THR A 10 -47.90 5.72 23.89
N PRO A 11 -47.35 4.77 23.12
CA PRO A 11 -45.99 4.87 22.59
C PRO A 11 -45.75 6.22 21.90
N GLY A 12 -44.66 6.90 22.27
CA GLY A 12 -44.30 8.24 21.80
C GLY A 12 -44.90 9.41 22.61
N ALA A 13 -45.69 9.15 23.65
CA ALA A 13 -46.13 10.19 24.58
C ALA A 13 -45.00 10.58 25.55
N VAL A 14 -44.90 11.88 25.89
CA VAL A 14 -43.98 12.38 26.92
C VAL A 14 -44.78 12.63 28.20
N VAL A 15 -44.37 11.98 29.28
CA VAL A 15 -45.16 11.90 30.51
C VAL A 15 -44.28 12.26 31.71
N GLY A 16 -44.69 13.31 32.42
CA GLY A 16 -44.11 13.70 33.71
C GLY A 16 -44.73 12.93 34.86
N GLY A 17 -43.96 12.71 35.94
CA GLY A 17 -44.45 12.07 37.17
C GLY A 17 -44.33 10.54 37.21
N VAL A 18 -43.78 9.92 36.17
CA VAL A 18 -43.38 8.49 36.17
C VAL A 18 -42.15 8.30 37.06
N THR A 19 -41.12 9.11 36.84
CA THR A 19 -39.91 9.17 37.69
C THR A 19 -39.83 10.48 38.47
N PRO A 20 -39.15 10.51 39.64
CA PRO A 20 -38.88 11.75 40.36
C PRO A 20 -37.89 12.69 39.66
N SER A 21 -37.11 12.15 38.70
CA SER A 21 -35.93 12.78 38.09
C SER A 21 -36.18 13.49 36.76
N GLY A 22 -37.41 13.45 36.22
CA GLY A 22 -37.75 14.15 34.98
C GLY A 22 -38.93 13.54 34.22
N ASP A 23 -39.26 14.18 33.11
CA ASP A 23 -40.25 13.68 32.14
C ASP A 23 -39.68 12.46 31.39
N VAL A 24 -40.53 11.51 31.00
CA VAL A 24 -40.10 10.28 30.32
C VAL A 24 -40.84 10.09 29.00
N SER A 25 -40.16 9.51 28.01
CA SER A 25 -40.80 9.14 26.73
C SER A 25 -41.31 7.71 26.79
N VAL A 26 -42.61 7.50 26.57
CA VAL A 26 -43.21 6.16 26.55
C VAL A 26 -42.72 5.39 25.32
N VAL A 27 -42.12 4.23 25.53
CA VAL A 27 -41.63 3.32 24.49
C VAL A 27 -42.67 2.24 24.19
N ALA A 28 -43.25 1.64 25.22
CA ALA A 28 -44.26 0.61 25.09
C ALA A 28 -45.18 0.58 26.32
N VAL A 29 -46.42 0.14 26.13
CA VAL A 29 -47.39 0.01 27.21
C VAL A 29 -48.01 -1.38 27.13
N LYS A 30 -47.88 -2.16 28.20
CA LYS A 30 -48.46 -3.50 28.29
C LYS A 30 -49.49 -3.55 29.42
N TRP A 31 -50.75 -3.79 29.06
CA TRP A 31 -51.85 -3.88 30.03
C TRP A 31 -51.85 -5.20 30.79
N TYR A 32 -52.12 -5.12 32.09
CA TYR A 32 -52.39 -6.26 32.97
C TYR A 32 -53.79 -6.08 33.57
N GLY A 33 -54.79 -6.64 32.88
CA GLY A 33 -56.20 -6.38 33.19
C GLY A 33 -56.59 -4.93 32.88
N SER A 34 -57.61 -4.39 33.56
CA SER A 34 -58.11 -3.03 33.34
C SER A 34 -57.51 -1.97 34.29
N ASN A 35 -56.66 -2.37 35.23
CA ASN A 35 -56.27 -1.54 36.38
C ASN A 35 -54.76 -1.25 36.48
N ALA A 36 -53.93 -1.88 35.64
CA ALA A 36 -52.49 -1.70 35.66
C ALA A 36 -51.88 -1.78 34.25
N VAL A 37 -50.82 -1.00 34.04
CA VAL A 37 -49.97 -1.04 32.84
C VAL A 37 -48.52 -1.17 33.25
N ASN A 38 -47.77 -2.04 32.58
CA ASN A 38 -46.31 -1.97 32.60
C ASN A 38 -45.88 -0.98 31.52
N LEU A 39 -45.32 0.14 31.95
CA LEU A 39 -44.85 1.21 31.10
C LEU A 39 -43.34 1.03 30.87
N THR A 40 -42.96 0.74 29.64
CA THR A 40 -41.56 0.85 29.19
C THR A 40 -41.34 2.28 28.74
N TYR A 41 -40.36 2.97 29.31
CA TYR A 41 -40.08 4.38 29.01
C TYR A 41 -38.58 4.64 28.90
N ARG A 42 -38.23 5.69 28.17
CA ARG A 42 -36.85 6.16 27.96
C ARG A 42 -36.59 7.43 28.77
N THR A 43 -35.44 7.44 29.42
CA THR A 43 -34.83 8.58 30.13
C THR A 43 -33.47 8.89 29.50
N ASP A 44 -32.83 9.98 29.91
CA ASP A 44 -31.45 10.30 29.51
C ASP A 44 -30.43 9.23 29.95
N SER A 45 -30.77 8.42 30.97
CA SER A 45 -29.97 7.30 31.47
C SER A 45 -30.26 5.95 30.80
N GLY A 46 -31.23 5.88 29.88
CA GLY A 46 -31.59 4.65 29.16
C GLY A 46 -33.07 4.27 29.28
N VAL A 47 -33.39 3.04 28.86
CA VAL A 47 -34.76 2.50 28.87
C VAL A 47 -35.00 1.74 30.18
N ALA A 48 -36.13 2.00 30.83
CA ALA A 48 -36.56 1.34 32.06
C ALA A 48 -38.03 0.94 31.97
N ASP A 49 -38.43 0.00 32.83
CA ASP A 49 -39.81 -0.45 32.97
C ASP A 49 -40.36 -0.07 34.35
N GLN A 50 -41.63 0.33 34.40
CA GLN A 50 -42.34 0.56 35.66
C GLN A 50 -43.80 0.17 35.54
N LEU A 51 -44.27 -0.59 36.54
CA LEU A 51 -45.67 -0.92 36.68
C LEU A 51 -46.46 0.25 37.29
N LEU A 52 -47.48 0.72 36.57
CA LEU A 52 -48.36 1.80 36.99
C LEU A 52 -49.78 1.28 37.18
N TYR A 53 -50.36 1.53 38.36
CA TYR A 53 -51.77 1.31 38.68
C TYR A 53 -52.57 2.60 38.54
N ARG A 54 -53.90 2.51 38.50
CA ARG A 54 -54.79 3.67 38.32
C ARG A 54 -54.66 4.75 39.40
N ASP A 55 -54.24 4.41 40.61
CA ASP A 55 -53.95 5.38 41.69
C ASP A 55 -52.78 6.32 41.34
N HIS A 56 -51.87 5.89 40.45
CA HIS A 56 -50.80 6.73 39.92
C HIS A 56 -51.26 7.75 38.88
N GLU A 57 -52.47 7.65 38.29
CA GLU A 57 -52.98 8.62 37.29
C GLU A 57 -52.94 10.07 37.82
N SER A 58 -53.16 10.24 39.12
CA SER A 58 -53.17 11.54 39.80
C SER A 58 -51.85 12.32 39.77
N ARG A 59 -50.71 11.63 39.58
CA ARG A 59 -49.38 12.25 39.49
C ARG A 59 -48.85 12.37 38.07
N LEU A 60 -49.54 11.79 37.08
CA LEU A 60 -49.09 11.80 35.69
C LEU A 60 -49.51 13.09 35.00
N VAL A 61 -48.59 13.66 34.21
CA VAL A 61 -48.84 14.86 33.42
C VAL A 61 -48.39 14.61 31.99
N LEU A 62 -49.33 14.66 31.03
CA LEU A 62 -49.03 14.60 29.61
C LEU A 62 -48.43 15.93 29.21
N ARG A 63 -47.21 15.88 28.69
CA ARG A 63 -46.59 17.05 28.07
C ARG A 63 -47.01 17.13 26.62
N LYS A 64 -47.19 18.35 26.11
CA LYS A 64 -47.16 18.57 24.67
C LYS A 64 -45.80 18.09 24.17
N LYS A 65 -45.76 17.38 23.04
CA LYS A 65 -44.49 17.06 22.37
C LYS A 65 -43.77 18.39 22.13
N SER A 66 -42.60 18.56 22.74
CA SER A 66 -41.71 19.67 22.41
C SER A 66 -40.99 19.31 21.12
N ALA A 67 -40.74 20.31 20.27
CA ALA A 67 -39.88 20.13 19.11
C ALA A 67 -38.55 19.52 19.55
N ALA A 68 -38.06 18.52 18.81
CA ALA A 68 -36.79 17.83 19.14
C ALA A 68 -35.57 18.76 19.04
N TYR A 69 -35.74 19.89 18.34
CA TYR A 69 -34.74 20.92 18.09
C TYR A 69 -35.33 22.29 18.42
N ALA A 70 -34.54 23.16 19.02
CA ALA A 70 -34.94 24.54 19.30
C ALA A 70 -34.77 25.46 18.08
N PHE A 71 -33.89 25.08 17.13
CA PHE A 71 -33.53 25.85 15.94
C PHE A 71 -33.00 27.27 16.24
N ASP A 72 -32.52 27.49 17.46
CA ASP A 72 -31.97 28.75 17.95
C ASP A 72 -30.44 28.83 17.85
N GLY A 73 -29.80 27.77 17.33
CA GLY A 73 -28.37 27.72 17.09
C GLY A 73 -27.88 28.76 16.08
N GLU A 74 -26.59 29.06 16.16
CA GLU A 74 -25.94 29.98 15.23
C GLU A 74 -25.64 29.28 13.91
N GLY A 75 -26.32 29.68 12.82
CA GLY A 75 -26.23 29.00 11.53
C GLY A 75 -24.80 28.90 10.96
N ALA A 76 -23.95 29.89 11.20
CA ALA A 76 -22.54 29.84 10.77
C ALA A 76 -21.74 28.75 11.51
N LEU A 77 -21.95 28.62 12.83
CA LEU A 77 -21.31 27.58 13.63
C LEU A 77 -21.89 26.19 13.33
N PHE A 78 -23.19 26.11 13.05
CA PHE A 78 -23.83 24.88 12.56
C PHE A 78 -23.17 24.39 11.28
N LYS A 79 -23.02 25.27 10.26
CA LYS A 79 -22.35 24.93 8.99
C LYS A 79 -20.92 24.44 9.22
N LEU A 80 -20.17 25.11 10.11
CA LEU A 80 -18.80 24.73 10.41
C LEU A 80 -18.70 23.37 11.13
N ALA A 81 -19.59 23.11 12.10
CA ALA A 81 -19.67 21.82 12.80
C ALA A 81 -20.11 20.68 11.87
N ALA A 82 -21.05 20.94 10.96
CA ALA A 82 -21.50 19.99 9.95
C ALA A 82 -20.36 19.64 8.97
N GLU A 83 -19.58 20.63 8.53
CA GLU A 83 -18.41 20.41 7.67
C GLU A 83 -17.30 19.66 8.41
N ALA A 84 -17.06 19.95 9.69
CA ALA A 84 -16.10 19.20 10.50
C ALA A 84 -16.51 17.72 10.63
N LEU A 85 -17.80 17.43 10.90
CA LEU A 85 -18.33 16.07 10.91
C LEU A 85 -18.14 15.39 9.55
N ARG A 86 -18.48 16.09 8.46
CA ARG A 86 -18.32 15.57 7.11
C ARG A 86 -16.86 15.23 6.83
N ILE A 87 -15.91 16.12 7.12
CA ILE A 87 -14.46 15.88 6.94
C ILE A 87 -13.99 14.68 7.78
N ARG A 88 -14.42 14.58 9.05
CA ARG A 88 -14.06 13.44 9.92
C ARG A 88 -14.58 12.11 9.37
N MET A 89 -15.76 12.13 8.74
CA MET A 89 -16.41 10.93 8.19
C MET A 89 -16.05 10.69 6.72
N ALA A 90 -15.39 11.65 6.08
CA ALA A 90 -15.13 11.67 4.65
C ALA A 90 -14.21 10.57 4.17
N ALA A 91 -13.30 10.08 5.01
CA ALA A 91 -12.47 8.93 4.66
C ALA A 91 -13.29 7.67 4.33
N ARG A 92 -14.55 7.62 4.76
CA ARG A 92 -15.47 6.52 4.44
C ARG A 92 -16.42 6.84 3.29
N LEU A 93 -16.45 8.09 2.81
CA LEU A 93 -17.31 8.58 1.72
C LEU A 93 -16.54 8.87 0.42
N ASP A 94 -15.29 9.35 0.52
CA ASP A 94 -14.37 9.51 -0.61
C ASP A 94 -13.81 8.13 -0.99
N PRO A 95 -14.06 7.63 -2.22
CA PRO A 95 -13.58 6.32 -2.63
C PRO A 95 -12.05 6.19 -2.59
N MET A 96 -11.30 7.30 -2.72
CA MET A 96 -9.85 7.31 -2.93
C MET A 96 -9.14 8.42 -2.13
N LEU A 97 -9.42 8.54 -0.83
CA LEU A 97 -8.88 9.62 0.00
C LEU A 97 -7.35 9.56 0.14
N ALA A 98 -6.75 8.38 0.27
CA ALA A 98 -5.29 8.26 0.38
C ALA A 98 -4.56 8.73 -0.90
N VAL A 99 -5.18 8.60 -2.07
CA VAL A 99 -4.62 9.12 -3.34
C VAL A 99 -4.53 10.64 -3.31
N THR A 100 -5.59 11.31 -2.87
CA THR A 100 -5.67 12.79 -2.89
C THR A 100 -4.83 13.45 -1.80
N THR A 101 -4.59 12.73 -0.70
CA THR A 101 -3.84 13.25 0.46
C THR A 101 -2.36 12.86 0.44
N SER A 102 -1.89 12.09 -0.55
CA SER A 102 -0.49 11.65 -0.68
C SER A 102 0.28 12.43 -1.73
N ASP A 103 1.59 12.55 -1.53
CA ASP A 103 2.54 13.21 -2.44
C ASP A 103 3.00 12.20 -3.51
N LEU A 104 2.05 11.59 -4.23
CA LEU A 104 2.29 10.65 -5.31
C LEU A 104 1.13 10.61 -6.32
N GLU A 105 1.42 10.19 -7.55
CA GLU A 105 0.42 9.86 -8.57
C GLU A 105 0.39 8.35 -8.76
N PRO A 106 -0.68 7.66 -8.30
CA PRO A 106 -0.74 6.22 -8.39
C PRO A 106 -1.07 5.79 -9.80
N LEU A 107 -0.46 4.71 -10.26
CA LEU A 107 -0.67 4.13 -11.58
C LEU A 107 -1.91 3.22 -11.61
N PRO A 108 -2.47 2.91 -12.80
CA PRO A 108 -3.72 2.14 -12.90
C PRO A 108 -3.70 0.82 -12.10
N HIS A 109 -2.62 0.06 -12.19
CA HIS A 109 -2.47 -1.22 -11.48
C HIS A 109 -2.33 -1.06 -9.97
N GLN A 110 -1.78 0.07 -9.50
CA GLN A 110 -1.67 0.37 -8.07
C GLN A 110 -3.05 0.71 -7.49
N ILE A 111 -3.85 1.48 -8.23
CA ILE A 111 -5.22 1.79 -7.84
C ILE A 111 -6.06 0.52 -7.82
N GLN A 112 -6.02 -0.29 -8.89
CA GLN A 112 -6.75 -1.55 -8.95
C GLN A 112 -6.38 -2.48 -7.79
N ALA A 113 -5.08 -2.62 -7.48
CA ALA A 113 -4.63 -3.45 -6.37
C ALA A 113 -5.24 -2.96 -5.04
N VAL A 114 -5.13 -1.67 -4.72
CA VAL A 114 -5.59 -1.15 -3.42
C VAL A 114 -7.12 -1.08 -3.34
N TYR A 115 -7.76 -0.43 -4.31
CA TYR A 115 -9.18 -0.10 -4.27
C TYR A 115 -10.09 -1.15 -4.91
N GLY A 116 -9.56 -2.04 -5.75
CA GLY A 116 -10.30 -3.14 -6.35
C GLY A 116 -10.08 -4.48 -5.66
N GLU A 117 -9.00 -4.63 -4.88
CA GLU A 117 -8.69 -5.89 -4.21
C GLU A 117 -8.46 -5.74 -2.70
N LEU A 118 -7.46 -4.97 -2.26
CA LEU A 118 -7.04 -4.99 -0.86
C LEU A 118 -8.11 -4.43 0.10
N LEU A 119 -8.76 -3.30 -0.23
CA LEU A 119 -9.74 -2.65 0.66
C LEU A 119 -11.03 -3.44 0.86
N ASP A 120 -11.43 -4.20 -0.14
CA ASP A 120 -12.67 -5.00 -0.06
C ASP A 120 -12.53 -6.21 0.88
N ARG A 121 -11.31 -6.53 1.33
CA ARG A 121 -10.99 -7.70 2.16
C ARG A 121 -10.79 -7.28 3.61
N SER A 122 -11.73 -7.68 4.47
CA SER A 122 -11.62 -7.52 5.92
C SER A 122 -12.02 -8.81 6.63
N PRO A 123 -11.08 -9.53 7.29
CA PRO A 123 -9.65 -9.24 7.38
C PRO A 123 -8.91 -9.51 6.06
N LEU A 124 -7.84 -8.76 5.81
CA LEU A 124 -6.95 -8.98 4.66
C LEU A 124 -5.94 -10.07 5.00
N ARG A 125 -5.91 -11.16 4.23
CA ARG A 125 -4.84 -12.16 4.23
C ARG A 125 -4.39 -12.35 2.79
N PHE A 126 -3.29 -11.71 2.41
CA PHE A 126 -3.00 -11.52 0.99
C PHE A 126 -1.51 -11.48 0.65
N VAL A 127 -1.15 -12.02 -0.51
CA VAL A 127 0.18 -11.92 -1.12
C VAL A 127 0.14 -10.93 -2.28
N LEU A 128 0.91 -9.86 -2.16
CA LEU A 128 1.21 -8.97 -3.28
C LEU A 128 2.52 -9.41 -3.94
N ALA A 129 2.39 -10.14 -5.04
CA ALA A 129 3.49 -10.80 -5.74
C ALA A 129 3.91 -10.10 -7.04
N ASP A 130 3.52 -8.83 -7.23
CA ASP A 130 3.86 -8.04 -8.42
C ASP A 130 5.39 -7.91 -8.61
N ASP A 131 5.83 -7.77 -9.86
CA ASP A 131 7.25 -7.73 -10.21
C ASP A 131 8.08 -6.65 -9.47
N PRO A 132 9.42 -6.84 -9.36
CA PRO A 132 10.30 -5.87 -8.71
C PRO A 132 10.23 -4.49 -9.37
N GLY A 133 9.85 -3.45 -8.63
CA GLY A 133 9.73 -2.10 -9.19
C GLY A 133 8.33 -1.74 -9.72
N ALA A 134 7.33 -2.63 -9.66
CA ALA A 134 5.93 -2.32 -9.94
C ALA A 134 5.28 -1.38 -8.89
N GLY A 135 5.96 -1.10 -7.77
CA GLY A 135 5.50 -0.18 -6.73
C GLY A 135 4.75 -0.84 -5.59
N LYS A 136 5.10 -2.06 -5.17
CA LYS A 136 4.51 -2.75 -4.00
C LYS A 136 4.50 -1.89 -2.73
N THR A 137 5.60 -1.20 -2.45
CA THR A 137 5.71 -0.23 -1.32
C THR A 137 4.72 0.91 -1.45
N ILE A 138 4.43 1.39 -2.68
CA ILE A 138 3.40 2.41 -2.91
C ILE A 138 2.01 1.86 -2.61
N MET A 139 1.70 0.66 -3.10
CA MET A 139 0.40 0.01 -2.86
C MET A 139 0.17 -0.23 -1.36
N ALA A 140 1.18 -0.75 -0.66
CA ALA A 140 1.12 -0.94 0.79
C ALA A 140 0.97 0.38 1.54
N GLY A 141 1.74 1.42 1.18
CA GLY A 141 1.62 2.74 1.79
C GLY A 141 0.25 3.40 1.56
N LEU A 142 -0.33 3.25 0.36
CA LEU A 142 -1.69 3.69 0.05
C LEU A 142 -2.70 2.93 0.91
N TYR A 143 -2.58 1.60 0.99
CA TYR A 143 -3.47 0.77 1.79
C TYR A 143 -3.39 1.12 3.29
N ILE A 144 -2.18 1.24 3.86
CA ILE A 144 -1.97 1.65 5.25
C ILE A 144 -2.66 3.00 5.50
N LYS A 145 -2.37 4.00 4.66
CA LYS A 145 -2.90 5.35 4.83
C LYS A 145 -4.43 5.37 4.69
N GLU A 146 -4.97 4.64 3.73
CA GLU A 146 -6.41 4.53 3.52
C GLU A 146 -7.10 3.91 4.73
N LEU A 147 -6.58 2.80 5.28
CA LEU A 147 -7.12 2.20 6.50
C LEU A 147 -7.02 3.14 7.72
N MET A 148 -5.91 3.86 7.87
CA MET A 148 -5.75 4.85 8.95
C MET A 148 -6.77 5.98 8.83
N LEU A 149 -6.97 6.51 7.63
CA LEU A 149 -7.96 7.55 7.38
C LEU A 149 -9.37 7.04 7.65
N ARG A 150 -9.67 5.79 7.28
CA ARG A 150 -10.96 5.12 7.56
C ARG A 150 -11.16 4.77 9.03
N GLY A 151 -10.12 4.90 9.86
CA GLY A 151 -10.15 4.52 11.27
C GLY A 151 -10.19 3.01 11.51
N ASP A 152 -9.75 2.22 10.53
CA ASP A 152 -9.65 0.75 10.61
C ASP A 152 -8.24 0.29 11.02
N LEU A 153 -7.28 1.21 11.08
CA LEU A 153 -5.90 0.95 11.47
C LEU A 153 -5.41 2.03 12.43
N GLU A 154 -4.95 1.60 13.60
CA GLU A 154 -4.20 2.42 14.55
C GLU A 154 -2.79 1.86 14.75
N ARG A 155 -2.66 0.52 14.81
CA ARG A 155 -1.39 -0.19 15.02
C ARG A 155 -0.95 -0.92 13.76
N CYS A 156 0.18 -0.50 13.19
CA CYS A 156 0.80 -1.13 12.03
C CYS A 156 2.28 -1.45 12.27
N MET A 157 2.67 -2.70 11.98
CA MET A 157 4.06 -3.12 11.98
C MET A 157 4.50 -3.54 10.58
N ILE A 158 5.67 -3.06 10.18
CA ILE A 158 6.33 -3.45 8.94
C ILE A 158 7.56 -4.27 9.29
N VAL A 159 7.64 -5.49 8.77
CA VAL A 159 8.77 -6.39 8.94
C VAL A 159 9.48 -6.49 7.60
N ALA A 160 10.71 -5.98 7.53
CA ALA A 160 11.48 -5.95 6.30
C ALA A 160 12.93 -6.42 6.52
N PRO A 161 13.65 -6.82 5.46
CA PRO A 161 15.10 -7.04 5.51
C PRO A 161 15.85 -5.82 6.02
N GLY A 162 16.99 -6.03 6.68
CA GLY A 162 17.79 -4.97 7.29
C GLY A 162 18.19 -3.84 6.33
N GLY A 163 18.40 -4.13 5.04
CA GLY A 163 18.73 -3.13 4.03
C GLY A 163 17.54 -2.26 3.56
N LEU A 164 16.30 -2.66 3.83
CA LEU A 164 15.09 -1.99 3.33
C LEU A 164 14.36 -1.16 4.40
N VAL A 165 14.60 -1.40 5.69
CA VAL A 165 13.87 -0.73 6.78
C VAL A 165 13.95 0.80 6.72
N GLU A 166 15.10 1.34 6.31
CA GLU A 166 15.28 2.79 6.17
C GLU A 166 14.57 3.35 4.94
N GLN A 167 14.59 2.61 3.82
CA GLN A 167 13.84 2.97 2.62
C GLN A 167 12.34 3.02 2.93
N TRP A 168 11.82 2.05 3.67
CA TRP A 168 10.42 2.06 4.15
C TRP A 168 10.11 3.30 4.98
N GLN A 169 10.96 3.63 5.97
CA GLN A 169 10.75 4.82 6.80
C GLN A 169 10.74 6.11 5.96
N GLU A 170 11.68 6.25 5.03
CA GLU A 170 11.79 7.42 4.15
C GLU A 170 10.60 7.52 3.19
N GLU A 171 10.24 6.44 2.49
CA GLU A 171 9.14 6.45 1.53
C GLU A 171 7.78 6.71 2.20
N LEU A 172 7.53 6.12 3.37
CA LEU A 172 6.32 6.37 4.15
C LEU A 172 6.22 7.83 4.59
N LEU A 173 7.33 8.43 5.04
CA LEU A 173 7.35 9.84 5.43
C LEU A 173 7.23 10.79 4.24
N GLU A 174 7.95 10.51 3.15
CA GLU A 174 8.04 11.42 2.01
C GLU A 174 6.79 11.40 1.15
N LYS A 175 6.28 10.21 0.83
CA LYS A 175 5.16 10.03 -0.11
C LYS A 175 3.82 10.04 0.62
N PHE A 176 3.76 9.48 1.82
CA PHE A 176 2.51 9.30 2.56
C PHE A 176 2.36 10.24 3.76
N GLY A 177 3.44 10.86 4.23
CA GLY A 177 3.46 11.67 5.45
C GLY A 177 3.40 10.86 6.74
N LEU A 178 3.58 9.54 6.67
CA LEU A 178 3.47 8.62 7.80
C LEU A 178 4.82 8.47 8.50
N ARG A 179 4.87 8.67 9.82
CA ARG A 179 6.09 8.52 10.62
C ARG A 179 6.10 7.19 11.35
N PHE A 180 6.90 6.26 10.87
CA PHE A 180 7.17 4.99 11.53
C PHE A 180 8.46 5.06 12.35
N THR A 181 8.42 4.46 13.54
CA THR A 181 9.58 4.33 14.41
C THR A 181 10.35 3.06 14.06
N LEU A 182 11.66 3.15 13.89
CA LEU A 182 12.51 1.97 13.69
C LEU A 182 12.75 1.29 15.04
N LEU A 183 12.53 -0.02 15.11
CA LEU A 183 12.87 -0.82 16.28
C LEU A 183 14.40 -0.97 16.35
N THR A 184 15.03 -0.20 17.25
CA THR A 184 16.48 -0.26 17.51
C THR A 184 16.77 -0.96 18.84
N ARG A 185 18.00 -1.43 19.04
CA ARG A 185 18.40 -2.04 20.33
C ARG A 185 18.22 -1.09 21.50
N GLN A 186 18.64 0.17 21.34
CA GLN A 186 18.47 1.21 22.34
C GLN A 186 16.99 1.37 22.76
N LEU A 187 16.07 1.34 21.79
CA LEU A 187 14.65 1.50 22.06
C LEU A 187 14.03 0.31 22.82
N VAL A 188 14.64 -0.88 22.71
CA VAL A 188 14.30 -2.07 23.49
C VAL A 188 14.87 -1.99 24.90
N GLU A 189 16.11 -1.49 25.05
CA GLU A 189 16.82 -1.39 26.33
C GLU A 189 16.34 -0.24 27.25
N GLU A 190 15.77 0.83 26.69
CA GLU A 190 15.34 2.02 27.44
C GLU A 190 14.03 1.85 28.26
N GLN A 191 13.51 0.62 28.42
CA GLN A 191 12.14 0.40 28.91
C GLN A 191 12.08 -0.24 30.31
N LEU A 192 11.35 0.41 31.24
CA LEU A 192 11.15 -0.05 32.62
C LEU A 192 9.74 -0.64 32.87
N ASP A 193 8.69 -0.19 32.15
CA ASP A 193 7.27 -0.50 32.49
C ASP A 193 6.37 -1.00 31.33
N GLN A 194 6.70 -0.73 30.06
CA GLN A 194 5.95 -1.18 28.86
C GLN A 194 6.90 -1.74 27.82
N THR A 195 6.42 -2.50 26.85
CA THR A 195 7.26 -2.97 25.74
C THR A 195 7.31 -1.96 24.59
N ALA A 196 8.35 -2.04 23.76
CA ALA A 196 8.46 -1.22 22.56
C ALA A 196 7.26 -1.37 21.61
N PHE A 197 6.68 -2.59 21.55
CA PHE A 197 5.54 -2.93 20.71
C PHE A 197 4.23 -2.31 21.20
N GLU A 198 4.08 -2.07 22.50
CA GLU A 198 2.90 -1.41 23.09
C GLU A 198 3.00 0.12 22.97
N ARG A 199 4.19 0.67 23.20
CA ARG A 199 4.40 2.12 23.23
C ARG A 199 4.33 2.78 21.84
N HIS A 200 4.77 2.07 20.81
CA HIS A 200 4.87 2.59 19.45
C HIS A 200 3.89 1.86 18.52
N PRO A 201 2.80 2.52 18.08
CA PRO A 201 1.77 1.89 17.26
C PRO A 201 2.19 1.77 15.78
N LEU A 202 3.18 2.54 15.33
CA LEU A 202 3.70 2.49 13.96
C LEU A 202 5.18 2.11 14.01
N LEU A 203 5.48 0.83 13.79
CA LEU A 203 6.82 0.26 13.92
C LEU A 203 7.33 -0.34 12.63
N ILE A 204 8.63 -0.18 12.38
CA ILE A 204 9.37 -0.94 11.38
C ILE A 204 10.42 -1.76 12.12
N ALA A 205 10.42 -3.07 11.91
CA ALA A 205 11.33 -4.00 12.55
C ALA A 205 12.13 -4.80 11.50
N ARG A 206 13.39 -5.12 11.85
CA ARG A 206 14.24 -5.98 11.02
C ARG A 206 13.82 -7.44 11.21
N MET A 207 13.53 -8.13 10.10
CA MET A 207 13.08 -9.53 10.11
C MET A 207 14.06 -10.46 10.87
N ASP A 208 15.36 -10.29 10.66
CA ASP A 208 16.39 -11.12 11.31
C ASP A 208 16.53 -10.85 12.81
N GLN A 209 16.29 -9.60 13.23
CA GLN A 209 16.31 -9.26 14.65
C GLN A 209 15.15 -9.92 15.40
N LEU A 210 13.94 -9.87 14.83
CA LEU A 210 12.76 -10.49 15.42
C LEU A 210 12.85 -12.02 15.41
N SER A 211 13.26 -12.62 14.30
CA SER A 211 13.29 -14.09 14.18
C SER A 211 14.38 -14.75 15.05
N ARG A 212 15.46 -14.05 15.38
CA ARG A 212 16.57 -14.61 16.18
C ARG A 212 16.43 -14.39 17.69
N SER A 213 15.60 -13.44 18.14
CA SER A 213 15.45 -13.09 19.55
C SER A 213 14.15 -13.65 20.15
N ASP A 214 14.29 -14.59 21.07
CA ASP A 214 13.14 -15.22 21.74
C ASP A 214 12.41 -14.22 22.67
N GLU A 215 13.16 -13.32 23.32
CA GLU A 215 12.62 -12.23 24.16
C GLU A 215 11.70 -11.29 23.36
N LEU A 216 12.13 -10.85 22.17
CA LEU A 216 11.30 -9.99 21.31
C LEU A 216 10.05 -10.73 20.78
N GLN A 217 10.14 -12.03 20.54
CA GLN A 217 8.99 -12.84 20.13
C GLN A 217 7.98 -13.01 21.26
N GLU A 218 8.45 -13.18 22.50
CA GLU A 218 7.59 -13.24 23.67
C GLU A 218 6.86 -11.91 23.87
N GLN A 219 7.57 -10.78 23.82
CA GLN A 219 6.96 -9.44 23.88
C GLN A 219 5.96 -9.21 22.75
N LEU A 220 6.29 -9.63 21.52
CA LEU A 220 5.40 -9.51 20.37
C LEU A 220 4.12 -10.35 20.55
N SER A 221 4.21 -11.54 21.15
CA SER A 221 3.05 -12.40 21.41
C SER A 221 2.03 -11.83 22.41
N GLN A 222 2.41 -10.76 23.12
CA GLN A 222 1.55 -10.05 24.07
C GLN A 222 0.88 -8.82 23.44
N SER A 223 1.18 -8.51 22.17
CA SER A 223 0.68 -7.34 21.47
C SER A 223 -0.07 -7.71 20.18
N ASP A 224 -1.29 -7.23 20.05
CA ASP A 224 -2.06 -7.36 18.81
C ASP A 224 -1.90 -6.15 17.88
N TRP A 225 -1.99 -6.40 16.58
CA TRP A 225 -1.76 -5.45 15.50
C TRP A 225 -2.95 -5.43 14.54
N ASP A 226 -3.34 -4.24 14.08
CA ASP A 226 -4.37 -4.11 13.04
C ASP A 226 -3.83 -4.61 11.70
N LEU A 227 -2.61 -4.20 11.35
CA LEU A 227 -1.94 -4.62 10.10
C LEU A 227 -0.48 -4.97 10.34
N VAL A 228 -0.08 -6.15 9.89
CA VAL A 228 1.32 -6.50 9.69
C VAL A 228 1.62 -6.59 8.20
N VAL A 229 2.64 -5.87 7.77
CA VAL A 229 3.19 -5.95 6.41
C VAL A 229 4.54 -6.63 6.47
N VAL A 230 4.74 -7.69 5.69
CA VAL A 230 6.02 -8.39 5.58
C VAL A 230 6.57 -8.18 4.18
N ASP A 231 7.71 -7.48 4.07
CA ASP A 231 8.42 -7.30 2.81
C ASP A 231 9.47 -8.41 2.60
N GLU A 232 9.70 -8.77 1.34
CA GLU A 232 10.48 -9.95 0.94
C GLU A 232 10.08 -11.22 1.70
N ALA A 233 8.76 -11.45 1.80
CA ALA A 233 8.18 -12.54 2.56
C ALA A 233 8.63 -13.95 2.11
N HIS A 234 9.18 -14.08 0.90
CA HIS A 234 9.77 -15.34 0.41
C HIS A 234 10.92 -15.87 1.30
N ARG A 235 11.52 -15.02 2.15
CA ARG A 235 12.49 -15.42 3.17
C ARG A 235 11.88 -16.23 4.33
N MET A 236 10.55 -16.25 4.45
CA MET A 236 9.81 -17.06 5.43
C MET A 236 9.51 -18.45 4.87
N SER A 237 10.54 -19.27 4.70
CA SER A 237 10.45 -20.58 4.05
C SER A 237 10.37 -21.74 5.05
N ALA A 238 9.69 -22.81 4.66
CA ALA A 238 9.68 -24.11 5.35
C ALA A 238 9.73 -25.23 4.30
N ARG A 239 10.24 -26.41 4.69
CA ARG A 239 10.43 -27.54 3.76
C ARG A 239 10.11 -28.87 4.42
N TYR A 240 9.65 -29.82 3.61
CA TYR A 240 9.52 -31.21 4.03
C TYR A 240 10.83 -31.96 3.83
N PHE A 241 11.32 -32.61 4.89
CA PHE A 241 12.41 -33.58 4.80
C PHE A 241 11.84 -34.98 5.02
N GLY A 242 11.65 -35.72 3.93
CA GLY A 242 10.88 -36.96 3.95
C GLY A 242 9.40 -36.69 4.30
N GLU A 243 8.97 -37.13 5.48
CA GLU A 243 7.61 -36.90 6.01
C GLU A 243 7.57 -35.85 7.13
N GLU A 244 8.73 -35.31 7.53
CA GLU A 244 8.84 -34.35 8.62
C GLU A 244 8.91 -32.91 8.09
N LEU A 245 8.12 -32.01 8.65
CA LEU A 245 8.13 -30.58 8.30
C LEU A 245 9.21 -29.86 9.11
N LYS A 246 10.26 -29.37 8.45
CA LYS A 246 11.27 -28.50 9.06
C LYS A 246 10.91 -27.04 8.82
N LYS A 247 10.70 -26.30 9.91
CA LYS A 247 10.37 -24.85 9.89
C LYS A 247 11.60 -24.03 10.23
N THR A 248 11.86 -22.97 9.46
CA THR A 248 12.90 -21.98 9.80
C THR A 248 12.42 -21.05 10.91
N LYS A 249 13.33 -20.36 11.61
CA LYS A 249 12.97 -19.33 12.60
C LYS A 249 12.15 -18.18 11.99
N ARG A 250 12.41 -17.84 10.72
CA ARG A 250 11.64 -16.81 9.99
C ARG A 250 10.22 -17.27 9.68
N TYR A 251 10.04 -18.55 9.32
CA TYR A 251 8.71 -19.12 9.13
C TYR A 251 7.91 -19.13 10.44
N GLN A 252 8.54 -19.51 11.56
CA GLN A 252 7.92 -19.44 12.88
C GLN A 252 7.51 -18.01 13.26
N LEU A 253 8.35 -17.02 12.95
CA LEU A 253 7.98 -15.60 13.07
C LEU A 253 6.76 -15.26 12.20
N GLY A 254 6.70 -15.74 10.96
CA GLY A 254 5.53 -15.58 10.08
C GLY A 254 4.24 -16.13 10.69
N GLU A 255 4.29 -17.33 11.29
CA GLU A 255 3.16 -17.92 12.00
C GLU A 255 2.73 -17.09 13.21
N LEU A 256 3.69 -16.56 13.98
CA LEU A 256 3.44 -15.70 15.13
C LEU A 256 2.75 -14.39 14.70
N LEU A 257 3.30 -13.72 13.68
CA LEU A 257 2.74 -12.51 13.10
C LEU A 257 1.32 -12.75 12.56
N GLY A 258 1.10 -13.89 11.90
CA GLY A 258 -0.22 -14.25 11.40
C GLY A 258 -1.29 -14.37 12.48
N ARG A 259 -0.93 -14.85 13.68
CA ARG A 259 -1.87 -14.99 14.81
C ARG A 259 -2.20 -13.66 15.50
N HIS A 260 -1.23 -12.75 15.58
CA HIS A 260 -1.36 -11.46 16.28
C HIS A 260 -1.69 -10.27 15.37
N ALA A 261 -1.91 -10.51 14.07
CA ALA A 261 -2.32 -9.49 13.13
C ALA A 261 -3.76 -9.73 12.68
N ARG A 262 -4.63 -8.70 12.68
CA ARG A 262 -5.94 -8.79 12.02
C ARG A 262 -5.76 -8.89 10.50
N HIS A 263 -5.03 -7.95 9.92
CA HIS A 263 -4.64 -7.91 8.52
C HIS A 263 -3.18 -8.36 8.37
N LEU A 264 -2.89 -9.28 7.44
CA LEU A 264 -1.54 -9.71 7.09
C LEU A 264 -1.34 -9.56 5.58
N LEU A 265 -0.42 -8.66 5.21
CA LEU A 265 0.00 -8.43 3.84
C LEU A 265 1.42 -8.93 3.65
N LEU A 266 1.58 -10.00 2.87
CA LEU A 266 2.88 -10.53 2.46
C LEU A 266 3.25 -9.93 1.11
N MET A 267 4.44 -9.36 0.98
CA MET A 267 4.94 -8.81 -0.28
C MET A 267 6.21 -9.55 -0.70
N THR A 268 6.26 -9.92 -1.97
CA THR A 268 7.44 -10.57 -2.55
C THR A 268 7.40 -10.39 -4.07
N ALA A 269 8.51 -10.57 -4.76
CA ALA A 269 8.51 -10.72 -6.22
C ALA A 269 8.47 -12.20 -6.64
N THR A 270 8.98 -13.07 -5.79
CA THR A 270 9.19 -14.50 -6.06
C THR A 270 8.71 -15.30 -4.86
N PRO A 271 7.42 -15.68 -4.78
CA PRO A 271 6.86 -16.34 -3.61
C PRO A 271 7.46 -17.74 -3.36
N HIS A 272 8.09 -18.34 -4.37
CA HIS A 272 8.81 -19.61 -4.24
C HIS A 272 10.01 -19.68 -5.19
N ALA A 273 10.98 -20.56 -4.88
CA ALA A 273 12.12 -20.86 -5.75
C ALA A 273 11.85 -21.98 -6.78
N GLY A 274 10.58 -22.31 -7.04
CA GLY A 274 10.14 -23.32 -8.01
C GLY A 274 9.65 -24.63 -7.39
N SER A 275 9.65 -24.75 -6.06
CA SER A 275 9.04 -25.88 -5.33
C SER A 275 7.58 -25.58 -4.97
N GLU A 276 6.65 -26.32 -5.55
CA GLU A 276 5.21 -26.19 -5.24
C GLU A 276 4.91 -26.55 -3.77
N ALA A 277 5.63 -27.54 -3.22
CA ALA A 277 5.50 -27.89 -1.80
C ALA A 277 5.89 -26.74 -0.87
N ASP A 278 6.98 -26.03 -1.18
CA ASP A 278 7.44 -24.87 -0.41
C ASP A 278 6.44 -23.71 -0.57
N PHE A 279 5.85 -23.56 -1.76
CA PHE A 279 4.83 -22.56 -2.02
C PHE A 279 3.54 -22.78 -1.20
N GLN A 280 3.04 -24.02 -1.11
CA GLN A 280 1.87 -24.31 -0.28
C GLN A 280 2.11 -24.03 1.19
N LEU A 281 3.32 -24.33 1.69
CA LEU A 281 3.73 -23.97 3.05
C LEU A 281 3.75 -22.44 3.24
N PHE A 282 4.29 -21.70 2.28
CA PHE A 282 4.27 -20.23 2.29
C PHE A 282 2.83 -19.68 2.32
N MET A 283 1.93 -20.22 1.48
CA MET A 283 0.52 -19.83 1.47
C MET A 283 -0.22 -20.23 2.76
N GLY A 284 0.25 -21.26 3.46
CA GLY A 284 -0.22 -21.65 4.78
C GLY A 284 -0.03 -20.57 5.86
N LEU A 285 0.86 -19.60 5.66
CA LEU A 285 0.98 -18.42 6.54
C LEU A 285 -0.26 -17.51 6.48
N LEU A 286 -0.99 -17.53 5.36
CA LEU A 286 -2.22 -16.75 5.17
C LEU A 286 -3.46 -17.53 5.58
N ASP A 287 -3.58 -18.78 5.11
CA ASP A 287 -4.68 -19.67 5.45
C ASP A 287 -4.17 -21.10 5.63
N SER A 288 -3.81 -21.41 6.88
CA SER A 288 -3.32 -22.73 7.26
C SER A 288 -4.34 -23.85 7.06
N ASP A 289 -5.64 -23.56 6.94
CA ASP A 289 -6.67 -24.59 6.72
C ASP A 289 -6.80 -24.94 5.22
N ARG A 290 -6.70 -23.94 4.35
CA ARG A 290 -6.75 -24.10 2.88
C ARG A 290 -5.54 -24.85 2.32
N PHE A 291 -4.38 -24.75 2.98
CA PHE A 291 -3.11 -25.35 2.53
C PHE A 291 -2.52 -26.38 3.51
N GLU A 292 -3.36 -26.99 4.36
CA GLU A 292 -2.92 -27.99 5.35
C GLU A 292 -2.31 -29.23 4.68
N GLY A 293 -1.24 -29.79 5.24
CA GLY A 293 -0.65 -31.06 4.78
C GLY A 293 0.35 -30.94 3.63
N LYS A 294 0.96 -32.07 3.25
CA LYS A 294 2.02 -32.13 2.22
C LYS A 294 1.42 -32.01 0.81
N TYR A 295 2.12 -31.33 -0.09
CA TYR A 295 1.71 -31.21 -1.49
C TYR A 295 1.66 -32.58 -2.18
N ARG A 296 0.60 -32.82 -2.95
CA ARG A 296 0.42 -34.00 -3.80
C ARG A 296 -0.19 -33.59 -5.14
N GLU A 297 0.49 -33.91 -6.23
CA GLU A 297 0.09 -33.56 -7.59
C GLU A 297 -1.31 -34.14 -7.93
N GLY A 298 -2.18 -33.32 -8.52
CA GLY A 298 -3.57 -33.67 -8.84
C GLY A 298 -4.54 -33.74 -7.65
N ILE A 299 -4.06 -33.59 -6.41
CA ILE A 299 -4.86 -33.67 -5.17
C ILE A 299 -4.87 -32.31 -4.45
N SER A 300 -3.71 -31.66 -4.37
CA SER A 300 -3.58 -30.31 -3.82
C SER A 300 -4.13 -29.27 -4.80
N SER A 301 -5.00 -28.38 -4.31
CA SER A 301 -5.43 -27.23 -5.08
C SER A 301 -4.30 -26.19 -5.15
N ASN A 302 -3.98 -25.74 -6.35
CA ASN A 302 -3.09 -24.60 -6.61
C ASN A 302 -3.91 -23.30 -6.81
N ASP A 303 -5.21 -23.33 -6.52
CA ASP A 303 -6.03 -22.12 -6.54
C ASP A 303 -5.47 -21.16 -5.48
N THR A 304 -4.96 -20.01 -5.94
CA THR A 304 -4.45 -18.91 -5.14
C THR A 304 -5.35 -17.67 -5.24
N ASP A 305 -6.42 -17.77 -6.03
CA ASP A 305 -7.30 -16.64 -6.30
C ASP A 305 -8.10 -16.30 -5.02
N GLY A 306 -8.26 -15.00 -4.83
CA GLY A 306 -8.64 -14.35 -3.59
C GLY A 306 -7.51 -14.11 -2.57
N LEU A 307 -6.37 -14.81 -2.66
CA LEU A 307 -5.25 -14.72 -1.71
C LEU A 307 -3.97 -14.12 -2.27
N MET A 308 -3.81 -14.07 -3.58
CA MET A 308 -2.60 -13.55 -4.21
C MET A 308 -2.93 -12.80 -5.49
N ARG A 309 -2.15 -11.74 -5.76
CA ARG A 309 -2.10 -11.03 -7.04
C ARG A 309 -0.68 -11.01 -7.56
N ARG A 310 -0.51 -11.19 -8.88
CA ARG A 310 0.79 -11.09 -9.57
C ARG A 310 0.65 -10.42 -10.93
N MET A 311 1.15 -9.19 -11.04
CA MET A 311 1.32 -8.45 -12.29
C MET A 311 2.77 -8.51 -12.78
N VAL A 312 2.93 -8.65 -14.11
CA VAL A 312 4.23 -8.63 -14.78
C VAL A 312 4.45 -7.28 -15.46
N LYS A 313 5.69 -6.77 -15.45
CA LYS A 313 6.04 -5.44 -15.98
C LYS A 313 5.60 -5.18 -17.42
N GLU A 314 5.69 -6.18 -18.28
CA GLU A 314 5.35 -6.05 -19.70
C GLU A 314 3.85 -5.84 -19.93
N ASP A 315 3.01 -6.20 -18.96
CA ASP A 315 1.56 -6.03 -19.00
C ASP A 315 1.11 -4.78 -18.21
N LEU A 316 2.05 -3.98 -17.66
CA LEU A 316 1.73 -2.74 -16.95
C LEU A 316 1.57 -1.55 -17.90
N LEU A 317 0.46 -0.84 -17.76
CA LEU A 317 0.08 0.28 -18.62
C LEU A 317 0.01 1.60 -17.84
N THR A 318 0.28 2.68 -18.56
CA THR A 318 -0.05 4.06 -18.17
C THR A 318 -1.55 4.31 -18.30
N PHE A 319 -2.06 5.43 -17.76
CA PHE A 319 -3.46 5.81 -17.95
C PHE A 319 -3.77 6.09 -19.41
N GLU A 320 -2.80 6.37 -20.27
CA GLU A 320 -2.97 6.57 -21.71
C GLU A 320 -2.95 5.24 -22.49
N GLY A 321 -2.89 4.08 -21.81
CA GLY A 321 -2.84 2.76 -22.44
C GLY A 321 -1.47 2.40 -23.01
N LYS A 322 -0.43 3.22 -22.81
CA LYS A 322 0.94 2.93 -23.27
C LYS A 322 1.69 2.03 -22.27
N PRO A 323 2.61 1.16 -22.73
CA PRO A 323 3.47 0.39 -21.84
C PRO A 323 4.21 1.29 -20.85
N LEU A 324 4.13 0.94 -19.56
CA LEU A 324 4.71 1.73 -18.47
C LEU A 324 6.24 1.65 -18.42
N PHE A 325 6.79 0.50 -18.81
CA PHE A 325 8.22 0.25 -18.76
C PHE A 325 8.85 0.30 -20.15
N PRO A 326 10.02 0.94 -20.29
CA PRO A 326 10.76 0.93 -21.54
C PRO A 326 11.38 -0.44 -21.80
N GLU A 327 11.82 -0.64 -23.04
CA GLU A 327 12.47 -1.87 -23.48
C GLU A 327 13.74 -2.16 -22.66
N ARG A 328 13.96 -3.45 -22.35
CA ARG A 328 15.19 -3.95 -21.72
C ARG A 328 16.12 -4.52 -22.79
N ARG A 329 17.42 -4.28 -22.72
CA ARG A 329 18.40 -4.90 -23.63
C ARG A 329 19.59 -5.44 -22.84
N ALA A 330 19.70 -6.76 -22.79
CA ALA A 330 20.86 -7.44 -22.21
C ALA A 330 21.82 -7.89 -23.32
N TYR A 331 23.11 -7.70 -23.10
CA TYR A 331 24.20 -8.03 -24.01
C TYR A 331 25.23 -8.89 -23.27
N THR A 332 25.64 -9.99 -23.88
CA THR A 332 26.82 -10.74 -23.45
C THR A 332 28.03 -10.16 -24.16
N VAL A 333 29.05 -9.76 -23.39
CA VAL A 333 30.34 -9.26 -23.89
C VAL A 333 31.38 -10.36 -23.65
N PRO A 334 31.58 -11.26 -24.62
CA PRO A 334 32.59 -12.30 -24.52
C PRO A 334 33.99 -11.70 -24.68
N TYR A 335 34.93 -12.13 -23.85
CA TYR A 335 36.34 -11.78 -23.99
C TYR A 335 37.24 -12.99 -23.72
N GLU A 336 38.46 -12.95 -24.25
CA GLU A 336 39.49 -13.98 -24.01
C GLU A 336 40.52 -13.46 -23.00
N LEU A 337 40.99 -14.31 -22.10
CA LEU A 337 42.07 -13.97 -21.17
C LEU A 337 43.38 -13.71 -21.92
N SER A 338 44.15 -12.72 -21.47
CA SER A 338 45.53 -12.55 -21.91
C SER A 338 46.40 -13.75 -21.48
N ASP A 339 47.55 -13.96 -22.14
CA ASP A 339 48.44 -15.08 -21.81
C ASP A 339 48.83 -15.12 -20.33
N ALA A 340 49.07 -13.95 -19.73
CA ALA A 340 49.42 -13.82 -18.32
C ALA A 340 48.22 -14.09 -17.39
N GLU A 341 47.02 -13.64 -17.76
CA GLU A 341 45.79 -13.96 -17.02
C GLU A 341 45.44 -15.44 -17.10
N ARG A 342 45.67 -16.07 -18.26
CA ARG A 342 45.47 -17.50 -18.48
C ARG A 342 46.42 -18.33 -17.62
N GLU A 343 47.70 -17.97 -17.57
CA GLU A 343 48.68 -18.60 -16.67
C GLU A 343 48.21 -18.52 -15.20
N LEU A 344 47.82 -17.32 -14.74
CA LEU A 344 47.30 -17.14 -13.38
C LEU A 344 46.05 -18.00 -13.14
N TYR A 345 45.13 -18.02 -14.09
CA TYR A 345 43.90 -18.79 -14.00
C TYR A 345 44.18 -20.29 -13.87
N GLU A 346 45.05 -20.83 -14.71
CA GLU A 346 45.41 -22.26 -14.70
C GLU A 346 46.07 -22.66 -13.38
N VAL A 347 47.07 -21.92 -12.92
CA VAL A 347 47.83 -22.27 -11.70
C VAL A 347 46.96 -22.14 -10.44
N VAL A 348 46.11 -21.11 -10.34
CA VAL A 348 45.19 -20.96 -9.21
C VAL A 348 44.08 -22.03 -9.26
N THR A 349 43.53 -22.33 -10.43
CA THR A 349 42.47 -23.33 -10.54
C THR A 349 43.01 -24.73 -10.23
N GLU A 350 44.25 -25.04 -10.62
CA GLU A 350 44.89 -26.32 -10.25
C GLU A 350 45.08 -26.42 -8.74
N TYR A 351 45.53 -25.34 -8.08
CA TYR A 351 45.57 -25.26 -6.62
C TYR A 351 44.19 -25.51 -5.98
N VAL A 352 43.14 -24.86 -6.50
CA VAL A 352 41.76 -25.06 -6.02
C VAL A 352 41.32 -26.52 -6.17
N ARG A 353 41.60 -27.17 -7.31
CA ARG A 353 41.24 -28.57 -7.57
C ARG A 353 41.97 -29.55 -6.66
N GLU A 354 43.28 -29.40 -6.48
CA GLU A 354 44.06 -30.26 -5.59
C GLU A 354 43.55 -30.18 -4.15
N GLN A 355 43.28 -28.95 -3.67
CA GLN A 355 42.80 -28.74 -2.30
C GLN A 355 41.34 -29.19 -2.12
N MET A 356 40.50 -29.04 -3.13
CA MET A 356 39.13 -29.59 -3.15
C MET A 356 39.15 -31.12 -3.06
N GLY A 357 40.03 -31.79 -3.82
CA GLY A 357 40.18 -33.25 -3.77
C GLY A 357 40.58 -33.73 -2.38
N LYS A 358 41.51 -33.03 -1.72
CA LYS A 358 41.90 -33.32 -0.31
C LYS A 358 40.75 -33.06 0.66
N ALA A 359 40.00 -31.98 0.48
CA ALA A 359 38.85 -31.65 1.31
C ALA A 359 37.74 -32.72 1.23
N GLN A 360 37.47 -33.27 0.04
CA GLN A 360 36.52 -34.36 -0.15
C GLN A 360 37.01 -35.67 0.50
N GLN A 361 38.31 -35.96 0.44
CA GLN A 361 38.89 -37.11 1.13
C GLN A 361 38.77 -36.99 2.65
N LEU A 362 39.03 -35.81 3.21
CA LEU A 362 38.81 -35.52 4.64
C LEU A 362 37.34 -35.71 5.03
N ALA A 363 36.41 -35.27 4.17
CA ALA A 363 34.98 -35.46 4.42
C ALA A 363 34.59 -36.94 4.42
N ALA A 364 35.13 -37.73 3.49
CA ALA A 364 34.90 -39.18 3.41
C ALA A 364 35.53 -39.96 4.59
N GLN A 365 36.58 -39.42 5.22
CA GLN A 365 37.29 -40.02 6.36
C GLN A 365 36.69 -39.68 7.73
N GLY A 366 35.52 -39.02 7.78
CA GLY A 366 34.83 -38.65 9.02
C GLY A 366 35.12 -37.23 9.52
N GLU A 367 35.95 -36.45 8.82
CA GLU A 367 36.19 -35.01 9.06
C GLU A 367 35.30 -34.12 8.17
N GLY A 368 34.05 -34.53 7.92
CA GLY A 368 33.07 -33.83 7.07
C GLY A 368 33.03 -32.32 7.28
N ARG A 369 33.01 -31.87 8.54
CA ARG A 369 32.93 -30.44 8.91
C ARG A 369 34.10 -29.61 8.39
N ARG A 370 35.31 -30.15 8.50
CA ARG A 370 36.55 -29.47 8.10
C ARG A 370 36.72 -29.49 6.58
N GLY A 371 36.38 -30.62 5.94
CA GLY A 371 36.32 -30.74 4.49
C GLY A 371 35.35 -29.74 3.84
N ASN A 372 34.16 -29.58 4.43
CA ASN A 372 33.12 -28.65 3.97
C ASN A 372 33.58 -27.18 4.03
N THR A 373 34.24 -26.78 5.13
CA THR A 373 34.76 -25.42 5.32
C THR A 373 35.84 -25.08 4.30
N VAL A 374 36.75 -26.01 4.05
CA VAL A 374 37.80 -25.85 3.04
C VAL A 374 37.20 -25.79 1.64
N GLY A 375 36.25 -26.67 1.30
CA GLY A 375 35.56 -26.64 0.01
C GLY A 375 34.88 -25.30 -0.26
N PHE A 376 34.25 -24.71 0.75
CA PHE A 376 33.64 -23.38 0.66
C PHE A 376 34.69 -22.28 0.44
N ALA A 377 35.76 -22.24 1.23
CA ALA A 377 36.84 -21.26 1.07
C ALA A 377 37.46 -21.27 -0.33
N LEU A 378 37.67 -22.47 -0.89
CA LEU A 378 38.21 -22.66 -2.24
C LEU A 378 37.23 -22.19 -3.33
N THR A 379 35.92 -22.33 -3.09
CA THR A 379 34.89 -21.79 -3.99
C THR A 379 34.94 -20.27 -4.06
N VAL A 380 35.06 -19.60 -2.91
CA VAL A 380 35.18 -18.14 -2.83
C VAL A 380 36.45 -17.67 -3.53
N LEU A 381 37.56 -18.40 -3.36
CA LEU A 381 38.83 -18.09 -4.01
C LEU A 381 38.71 -18.18 -5.55
N GLN A 382 38.02 -19.19 -6.09
CA GLN A 382 37.74 -19.29 -7.53
C GLN A 382 36.85 -18.14 -8.04
N ARG A 383 35.83 -17.73 -7.26
CA ARG A 383 34.97 -16.58 -7.62
C ARG A 383 35.76 -15.28 -7.71
N ARG A 384 36.66 -15.04 -6.75
CA ARG A 384 37.51 -13.85 -6.73
C ARG A 384 38.52 -13.83 -7.88
N LEU A 385 39.05 -14.99 -8.29
CA LEU A 385 39.87 -15.15 -9.50
C LEU A 385 39.12 -14.71 -10.76
N ALA A 386 37.85 -15.11 -10.90
CA ALA A 386 37.03 -14.71 -12.04
C ALA A 386 36.62 -13.22 -12.01
N SER A 387 36.66 -12.56 -10.85
CA SER A 387 36.27 -11.15 -10.69
C SER A 387 37.35 -10.18 -11.18
N SER A 388 38.54 -10.15 -10.54
CA SER A 388 39.65 -9.28 -10.97
C SER A 388 41.02 -9.78 -10.47
N PRO A 389 42.13 -9.42 -11.15
CA PRO A 389 43.49 -9.71 -10.68
C PRO A 389 43.79 -9.13 -9.28
N GLU A 390 43.23 -7.96 -8.95
CA GLU A 390 43.40 -7.35 -7.61
C GLU A 390 42.69 -8.18 -6.53
N ALA A 391 41.45 -8.63 -6.78
CA ALA A 391 40.68 -9.38 -5.78
C ALA A 391 41.34 -10.71 -5.42
N ILE A 392 41.86 -11.45 -6.41
CA ILE A 392 42.57 -12.71 -6.15
C ILE A 392 43.92 -12.47 -5.46
N LEU A 393 44.66 -11.44 -5.87
CA LEU A 393 45.92 -11.06 -5.21
C LEU A 393 45.70 -10.78 -3.73
N LYS A 394 44.72 -9.94 -3.39
CA LYS A 394 44.38 -9.60 -2.00
C LYS A 394 44.00 -10.83 -1.18
N SER A 395 43.23 -11.75 -1.75
CA SER A 395 42.84 -12.98 -1.05
C SER A 395 44.01 -13.94 -0.83
N LEU A 396 44.89 -14.10 -1.82
CA LEU A 396 46.10 -14.91 -1.67
C LEU A 396 47.05 -14.29 -0.63
N GLU A 397 47.22 -12.98 -0.63
CA GLU A 397 48.04 -12.26 0.37
C GLU A 397 47.49 -12.43 1.80
N ARG A 398 46.18 -12.27 1.98
CA ARG A 398 45.51 -12.47 3.28
C ARG A 398 45.65 -13.90 3.78
N ARG A 399 45.35 -14.89 2.92
CA ARG A 399 45.48 -16.31 3.24
C ARG A 399 46.92 -16.70 3.55
N HIS A 400 47.89 -16.28 2.74
CA HIS A 400 49.31 -16.52 2.97
C HIS A 400 49.76 -15.95 4.32
N LYS A 401 49.40 -14.70 4.64
CA LYS A 401 49.72 -14.06 5.92
C LYS A 401 49.07 -14.80 7.10
N ARG A 402 47.84 -15.27 6.96
CA ARG A 402 47.14 -15.99 8.03
C ARG A 402 47.73 -17.37 8.29
N LEU A 403 48.11 -18.11 7.25
CA LEU A 403 48.80 -19.40 7.42
C LEU A 403 50.20 -19.23 8.02
N GLN A 404 50.91 -18.15 7.70
CA GLN A 404 52.18 -17.81 8.35
C GLN A 404 52.00 -17.54 9.85
N GLN A 405 50.95 -16.82 10.24
CA GLN A 405 50.60 -16.61 11.65
C GLN A 405 50.26 -17.94 12.33
N LEU A 406 49.41 -18.77 11.71
CA LEU A 406 49.04 -20.09 12.24
C LEU A 406 50.27 -21.00 12.44
N ARG A 407 51.22 -20.98 11.49
CA ARG A 407 52.49 -21.69 11.62
C ARG A 407 53.32 -21.18 12.80
N HIS A 408 53.38 -19.86 12.99
CA HIS A 408 54.10 -19.25 14.10
C HIS A 408 53.47 -19.65 15.44
N GLU A 409 52.13 -19.55 15.56
CA GLU A 409 51.34 -19.97 16.74
C GLU A 409 51.62 -21.44 17.11
N LEU A 410 51.62 -22.35 16.12
CA LEU A 410 51.93 -23.78 16.30
C LEU A 410 53.39 -24.04 16.72
N SER A 411 54.32 -23.17 16.31
CA SER A 411 55.75 -23.32 16.61
C SER A 411 56.14 -22.76 17.98
N THR A 412 55.43 -21.73 18.47
CA THR A 412 55.73 -21.05 19.75
C THR A 412 54.91 -21.55 20.94
N GLY A 413 54.01 -22.53 20.75
CA GLY A 413 53.25 -23.16 21.84
C GLY A 413 52.35 -22.22 22.64
N GLY A 414 51.89 -21.12 22.03
CA GLY A 414 51.28 -19.99 22.74
C GLY A 414 49.95 -19.52 22.17
N HIS A 415 48.97 -19.45 23.07
CA HIS A 415 47.63 -18.83 23.00
C HIS A 415 46.53 -19.53 22.20
N GLU A 416 45.36 -19.64 22.85
CA GLU A 416 44.12 -20.07 22.19
C GLU A 416 43.73 -19.09 21.08
N PRO A 417 43.22 -19.57 19.93
CA PRO A 417 42.70 -18.71 18.87
C PRO A 417 41.51 -17.88 19.38
N ASP A 418 41.32 -16.68 18.81
CA ASP A 418 40.19 -15.78 19.07
C ASP A 418 38.87 -16.56 19.21
N GLY A 419 38.32 -16.58 20.43
CA GLY A 419 37.14 -17.36 20.79
C GLY A 419 35.90 -16.97 19.97
N ARG A 420 35.86 -15.74 19.42
CA ARG A 420 34.77 -15.28 18.53
C ARG A 420 34.77 -16.00 17.18
N LEU A 421 35.93 -16.18 16.56
CA LEU A 421 36.07 -16.87 15.27
C LEU A 421 35.80 -18.37 15.43
N LYS A 422 36.31 -18.98 16.50
CA LYS A 422 36.03 -20.39 16.87
C LYS A 422 34.54 -20.64 17.10
N LEU A 423 33.85 -19.73 17.79
CA LEU A 423 32.41 -19.83 18.06
C LEU A 423 31.58 -19.64 16.78
N ARG A 424 31.93 -18.67 15.93
CA ARG A 424 31.29 -18.47 14.61
C ARG A 424 31.49 -19.68 13.68
N LEU A 425 32.71 -20.19 13.62
CA LEU A 425 33.04 -21.38 12.82
C LEU A 425 32.36 -22.63 13.38
N ALA A 426 32.30 -22.82 14.70
CA ALA A 426 31.62 -23.95 15.34
C ALA A 426 30.10 -24.01 15.04
N VAL A 427 29.44 -22.86 14.87
CA VAL A 427 28.04 -22.77 14.44
C VAL A 427 27.88 -23.18 12.97
N LEU A 428 28.80 -22.79 12.08
CA LEU A 428 28.85 -23.25 10.69
C LEU A 428 29.16 -24.76 10.59
N LEU A 429 30.10 -25.24 11.39
CA LEU A 429 30.61 -26.61 11.39
C LEU A 429 29.55 -27.64 11.85
N GLY A 430 28.39 -27.21 12.38
CA GLY A 430 27.32 -28.11 12.80
C GLY A 430 26.47 -28.71 11.67
N LYS A 431 26.61 -28.24 10.43
CA LYS A 431 25.66 -28.48 9.32
C LYS A 431 26.32 -29.02 8.05
N ASP A 432 25.56 -29.68 7.18
CA ASP A 432 26.04 -30.18 5.88
C ASP A 432 26.26 -29.03 4.88
N VAL A 433 27.14 -29.19 3.87
CA VAL A 433 27.44 -28.16 2.83
C VAL A 433 26.16 -27.67 2.16
N THR A 434 25.26 -28.58 1.84
CA THR A 434 23.98 -28.30 1.17
C THR A 434 23.03 -27.47 2.03
N ASP A 435 23.09 -27.60 3.37
CA ASP A 435 22.31 -26.79 4.29
C ASP A 435 22.92 -25.38 4.44
N LEU A 436 24.24 -25.29 4.35
CA LEU A 436 24.98 -24.03 4.41
C LEU A 436 24.65 -23.10 3.23
N ASP A 437 24.50 -23.67 2.03
CA ASP A 437 24.21 -22.91 0.81
C ASP A 437 22.82 -22.24 0.86
N THR A 438 21.80 -22.93 1.39
CA THR A 438 20.46 -22.36 1.56
C THR A 438 20.50 -21.25 2.62
N GLU A 439 21.25 -21.45 3.71
CA GLU A 439 21.39 -20.43 4.76
C GLU A 439 22.16 -19.19 4.32
N LEU A 440 23.15 -19.34 3.44
CA LEU A 440 23.91 -18.22 2.86
C LEU A 440 23.06 -17.34 1.96
N ASP A 441 22.22 -17.93 1.11
CA ASP A 441 21.26 -17.16 0.29
C ASP A 441 20.23 -16.42 1.19
N ASP A 442 19.95 -16.99 2.36
CA ASP A 442 19.08 -16.40 3.36
C ASP A 442 19.76 -15.31 4.20
N MET A 443 21.09 -15.24 4.28
CA MET A 443 21.82 -14.26 5.09
C MET A 443 21.84 -12.85 4.45
N PRO A 444 21.90 -11.77 5.24
CA PRO A 444 22.18 -10.43 4.70
C PRO A 444 23.46 -10.44 3.88
N SER A 445 23.44 -9.81 2.70
CA SER A 445 24.58 -9.79 1.78
C SER A 445 25.87 -9.21 2.40
N THR A 446 25.75 -8.30 3.37
CA THR A 446 26.89 -7.84 4.18
C THR A 446 27.45 -8.92 5.12
N GLU A 447 26.59 -9.72 5.76
CA GLU A 447 27.05 -10.85 6.61
C GLU A 447 27.71 -11.93 5.75
N VAL A 448 27.20 -12.15 4.52
CA VAL A 448 27.81 -13.08 3.55
C VAL A 448 29.19 -12.60 3.13
N GLU A 449 29.34 -11.31 2.77
CA GLU A 449 30.63 -10.73 2.37
C GLU A 449 31.67 -10.84 3.50
N GLU A 450 31.30 -10.52 4.75
CA GLU A 450 32.17 -10.69 5.93
C GLU A 450 32.55 -12.17 6.17
N LEU A 451 31.58 -13.07 6.05
CA LEU A 451 31.79 -14.50 6.27
C LEU A 451 32.68 -15.13 5.18
N GLU A 452 32.49 -14.74 3.92
CA GLU A 452 33.32 -15.19 2.81
C GLU A 452 34.80 -14.83 3.05
N ASP A 453 35.06 -13.61 3.53
CA ASP A 453 36.39 -13.15 3.90
C ASP A 453 36.98 -13.93 5.08
N ASP A 454 36.20 -14.08 6.17
CA ASP A 454 36.63 -14.81 7.38
C ASP A 454 36.99 -16.28 7.06
N VAL A 455 36.22 -16.95 6.19
CA VAL A 455 36.42 -18.37 5.87
C VAL A 455 37.59 -18.60 4.90
N VAL A 456 37.78 -17.72 3.92
CA VAL A 456 38.97 -17.77 3.04
C VAL A 456 40.26 -17.64 3.85
N ASP A 457 40.26 -16.79 4.87
CA ASP A 457 41.42 -16.55 5.71
C ASP A 457 41.71 -17.73 6.66
N ALA A 458 40.68 -18.43 7.16
CA ALA A 458 40.82 -19.45 8.21
C ALA A 458 40.97 -20.90 7.71
N ALA A 459 40.61 -21.20 6.46
CA ALA A 459 40.55 -22.58 5.97
C ALA A 459 41.92 -23.13 5.52
N THR A 460 42.34 -24.27 6.10
CA THR A 460 43.49 -25.05 5.64
C THR A 460 43.23 -26.56 5.76
N THR A 461 43.73 -27.33 4.80
CA THR A 461 43.75 -28.80 4.83
C THR A 461 44.96 -29.37 5.56
N ALA A 462 45.97 -28.54 5.88
CA ALA A 462 47.21 -29.02 6.46
C ALA A 462 46.98 -29.61 7.85
N GLN A 463 47.44 -30.84 8.06
CA GLN A 463 47.42 -31.54 9.34
C GLN A 463 48.76 -31.48 10.05
N THR A 464 49.86 -31.23 9.32
CA THR A 464 51.22 -31.14 9.85
C THR A 464 51.88 -29.79 9.53
N VAL A 465 52.87 -29.40 10.33
CA VAL A 465 53.68 -28.19 10.07
C VAL A 465 54.36 -28.29 8.70
N ALA A 466 54.82 -29.48 8.30
CA ALA A 466 55.43 -29.70 6.99
C ALA A 466 54.46 -29.50 5.82
N GLU A 467 53.21 -29.94 5.96
CA GLU A 467 52.16 -29.67 4.96
C GLU A 467 51.80 -28.19 4.91
N LEU A 468 51.78 -27.52 6.07
CA LEU A 468 51.50 -26.09 6.19
C LEU A 468 52.61 -25.25 5.54
N ASP A 469 53.89 -25.59 5.76
CA ASP A 469 55.03 -24.93 5.11
C ASP A 469 54.99 -25.11 3.58
N LYS A 470 54.59 -26.31 3.11
CA LYS A 470 54.39 -26.56 1.68
C LYS A 470 53.27 -25.72 1.10
N GLU A 471 52.13 -25.60 1.79
CA GLU A 471 51.00 -24.76 1.36
C GLU A 471 51.39 -23.27 1.35
N ILE A 472 52.12 -22.79 2.37
CA ILE A 472 52.65 -21.42 2.43
C ILE A 472 53.57 -21.14 1.24
N GLY A 473 54.46 -22.07 0.88
CA GLY A 473 55.32 -21.95 -0.30
C GLY A 473 54.54 -21.80 -1.59
N ILE A 474 53.55 -22.67 -1.82
CA ILE A 474 52.67 -22.60 -3.00
C ILE A 474 51.93 -21.25 -3.05
N LEU A 475 51.39 -20.79 -1.92
CA LEU A 475 50.70 -19.50 -1.86
C LEU A 475 51.63 -18.32 -2.13
N ALA A 476 52.90 -18.37 -1.70
CA ALA A 476 53.88 -17.33 -2.01
C ALA A 476 54.14 -17.23 -3.52
N ASP A 477 54.28 -18.36 -4.21
CA ASP A 477 54.44 -18.40 -5.66
C ASP A 477 53.19 -17.85 -6.37
N LEU A 478 51.99 -18.25 -5.92
CA LEU A 478 50.71 -17.73 -6.45
C LEU A 478 50.58 -16.22 -6.27
N VAL A 479 50.99 -15.67 -5.12
CA VAL A 479 50.99 -14.22 -4.86
C VAL A 479 51.90 -13.49 -5.85
N GLU A 480 53.10 -14.01 -6.15
CA GLU A 480 54.00 -13.40 -7.13
C GLU A 480 53.42 -13.42 -8.54
N VAL A 481 52.81 -14.53 -8.96
CA VAL A 481 52.13 -14.63 -10.27
C VAL A 481 50.98 -13.62 -10.34
N ALA A 482 50.10 -13.57 -9.33
CA ALA A 482 48.98 -12.63 -9.29
C ALA A 482 49.45 -11.17 -9.30
N ARG A 483 50.51 -10.86 -8.54
CA ARG A 483 51.10 -9.51 -8.49
C ARG A 483 51.70 -9.10 -9.83
N ARG A 484 52.37 -10.02 -10.52
CA ARG A 484 52.90 -9.80 -11.87
C ARG A 484 51.77 -9.46 -12.84
N VAL A 485 50.70 -10.26 -12.88
CA VAL A 485 49.54 -10.01 -13.76
C VAL A 485 48.90 -8.65 -13.46
N ARG A 486 48.64 -8.37 -12.18
CA ARG A 486 48.07 -7.09 -11.74
C ARG A 486 48.93 -5.88 -12.16
N ASN A 487 50.25 -5.99 -12.06
CA ASN A 487 51.17 -4.89 -12.41
C ASN A 487 51.37 -4.70 -13.92
N LEU A 488 51.11 -5.71 -14.75
CA LEU A 488 51.15 -5.57 -16.20
C LEU A 488 50.07 -4.60 -16.71
N GLY A 489 48.94 -4.48 -16.00
CA GLY A 489 47.84 -3.57 -16.36
C GLY A 489 47.11 -3.94 -17.66
N THR A 490 47.42 -5.09 -18.24
CA THR A 490 46.84 -5.61 -19.48
C THR A 490 45.65 -6.53 -19.22
N ASP A 491 44.86 -6.25 -18.19
CA ASP A 491 43.71 -7.08 -17.87
C ASP A 491 42.60 -6.90 -18.92
N ARG A 492 42.20 -8.00 -19.54
CA ARG A 492 41.29 -7.97 -20.69
C ARG A 492 39.90 -7.48 -20.31
N LYS A 493 39.43 -7.88 -19.13
CA LYS A 493 38.14 -7.47 -18.60
C LYS A 493 38.01 -5.96 -18.40
N TRP A 494 39.05 -5.30 -17.88
CA TRP A 494 39.11 -3.83 -17.84
C TRP A 494 39.13 -3.23 -19.23
N THR A 495 39.86 -3.83 -20.17
CA THR A 495 39.97 -3.31 -21.54
C THR A 495 38.58 -3.20 -22.18
N GLU A 496 37.77 -4.26 -22.06
CA GLU A 496 36.37 -4.24 -22.51
C GLU A 496 35.53 -3.16 -21.80
N LEU A 497 35.65 -3.04 -20.47
CA LEU A 497 34.95 -1.98 -19.73
C LEU A 497 35.42 -0.57 -20.16
N SER A 498 36.71 -0.39 -20.40
CA SER A 498 37.31 0.86 -20.85
C SER A 498 36.81 1.24 -22.24
N GLU A 499 36.69 0.29 -23.17
CA GLU A 499 36.10 0.52 -24.49
C GLU A 499 34.63 0.92 -24.38
N LEU A 500 33.85 0.27 -23.52
CA LEU A 500 32.47 0.66 -23.22
C LEU A 500 32.37 2.07 -22.65
N LEU A 501 33.27 2.44 -21.72
CA LEU A 501 33.34 3.77 -21.11
C LEU A 501 33.79 4.86 -22.09
N GLN A 502 34.55 4.53 -23.13
CA GLN A 502 35.02 5.48 -24.14
C GLN A 502 34.08 5.59 -25.35
N SER A 503 33.09 4.69 -25.47
CA SER A 503 32.13 4.68 -26.57
C SER A 503 31.19 5.88 -26.51
N HIS A 504 31.51 6.92 -27.28
CA HIS A 504 30.73 8.16 -27.38
C HIS A 504 29.23 7.93 -27.65
N ALA A 505 28.88 6.90 -28.44
CA ALA A 505 27.49 6.58 -28.76
C ALA A 505 26.70 6.02 -27.57
N LEU A 506 27.39 5.40 -26.60
CA LEU A 506 26.78 4.80 -25.43
C LEU A 506 26.74 5.77 -24.25
N ILE A 507 27.86 6.44 -23.97
CA ILE A 507 28.05 7.29 -22.79
C ILE A 507 27.68 8.76 -22.99
N ARG A 508 27.21 9.17 -24.19
CA ARG A 508 26.66 10.52 -24.41
C ARG A 508 25.22 10.48 -24.91
N ASP A 509 24.43 11.47 -24.51
CA ASP A 509 23.08 11.69 -25.02
C ASP A 509 23.09 12.37 -26.41
N THR A 510 21.90 12.58 -26.98
CA THR A 510 21.72 13.20 -28.31
C THR A 510 22.25 14.64 -28.37
N ASP A 511 22.36 15.32 -27.23
CA ASP A 511 22.86 16.68 -27.08
C ASP A 511 24.36 16.72 -26.73
N GLY A 512 25.00 15.55 -26.64
CA GLY A 512 26.42 15.39 -26.33
C GLY A 512 26.77 15.44 -24.84
N GLY A 513 25.78 15.48 -23.95
CA GLY A 513 25.93 15.42 -22.49
C GLY A 513 26.29 14.02 -21.99
N PRO A 514 27.05 13.88 -20.89
CA PRO A 514 27.44 12.56 -20.38
C PRO A 514 26.24 11.84 -19.74
N ARG A 515 26.08 10.57 -20.09
CA ARG A 515 25.10 9.64 -19.50
C ARG A 515 25.66 9.01 -18.23
N LYS A 516 24.77 8.59 -17.35
CA LYS A 516 25.14 7.93 -16.10
C LYS A 516 25.20 6.41 -16.27
N LEU A 517 26.27 5.81 -15.76
CA LEU A 517 26.55 4.38 -15.83
C LEU A 517 26.70 3.79 -14.43
N ILE A 518 26.19 2.58 -14.24
CA ILE A 518 26.41 1.82 -13.00
C ILE A 518 27.23 0.57 -13.31
N VAL A 519 28.25 0.31 -12.50
CA VAL A 519 29.08 -0.90 -12.57
C VAL A 519 28.88 -1.71 -11.29
N PHE A 520 28.40 -2.94 -11.44
CA PHE A 520 28.22 -3.88 -10.33
C PHE A 520 29.36 -4.90 -10.27
N THR A 521 29.81 -5.19 -9.05
CA THR A 521 30.79 -6.25 -8.75
C THR A 521 30.43 -6.95 -7.43
N GLU A 522 30.81 -8.21 -7.26
CA GLU A 522 30.56 -8.98 -6.03
C GLU A 522 31.48 -8.55 -4.88
N HIS A 523 32.70 -8.10 -5.15
CA HIS A 523 33.74 -7.96 -4.13
C HIS A 523 34.21 -6.51 -3.96
N LYS A 524 34.37 -6.07 -2.70
CA LYS A 524 34.92 -4.75 -2.36
C LYS A 524 36.31 -4.49 -2.96
N ASP A 525 37.19 -5.49 -2.97
CA ASP A 525 38.54 -5.35 -3.54
C ASP A 525 38.49 -5.01 -5.04
N THR A 526 37.59 -5.63 -5.81
CA THR A 526 37.35 -5.30 -7.22
C THR A 526 36.74 -3.92 -7.38
N LEU A 527 35.81 -3.53 -6.49
CA LEU A 527 35.22 -2.19 -6.52
C LEU A 527 36.27 -1.09 -6.35
N GLU A 528 37.16 -1.22 -5.37
CA GLU A 528 38.23 -0.24 -5.13
C GLU A 528 39.17 -0.13 -6.35
N TYR A 529 39.56 -1.28 -6.90
CA TYR A 529 40.33 -1.35 -8.13
C TYR A 529 39.66 -0.64 -9.31
N LEU A 530 38.37 -0.87 -9.54
CA LEU A 530 37.62 -0.24 -10.63
C LEU A 530 37.51 1.26 -10.43
N VAL A 531 37.27 1.72 -9.21
CA VAL A 531 37.18 3.16 -8.91
C VAL A 531 38.48 3.88 -9.31
N ASP A 532 39.63 3.33 -8.94
CA ASP A 532 40.93 3.91 -9.27
C ASP A 532 41.19 3.92 -10.78
N ARG A 533 40.89 2.81 -11.47
CA ARG A 533 41.07 2.70 -12.93
C ARG A 533 40.15 3.64 -13.71
N ILE A 534 38.88 3.75 -13.31
CA ILE A 534 37.89 4.63 -13.98
C ILE A 534 38.23 6.10 -13.74
N ARG A 535 38.65 6.48 -12.53
CA ARG A 535 39.13 7.84 -12.25
C ARG A 535 40.35 8.20 -13.09
N GLY A 536 41.32 7.27 -13.17
CA GLY A 536 42.49 7.43 -14.03
C GLY A 536 42.13 7.59 -15.52
N LEU A 537 41.12 6.87 -16.00
CA LEU A 537 40.64 6.93 -17.38
C LEU A 537 39.93 8.25 -17.71
N ILE A 538 39.04 8.70 -16.83
CA ILE A 538 38.26 9.93 -17.01
C ILE A 538 39.11 11.18 -16.71
N GLY A 539 40.10 11.05 -15.83
CA GLY A 539 40.98 12.12 -15.39
C GLY A 539 40.32 13.09 -14.40
N ARG A 540 39.22 12.68 -13.75
CA ARG A 540 38.48 13.47 -12.74
C ARG A 540 37.98 12.58 -11.62
N ASP A 541 38.34 12.90 -10.38
CA ASP A 541 37.99 12.08 -9.23
C ASP A 541 36.50 12.19 -8.88
N GLU A 542 35.91 13.37 -9.08
CA GLU A 542 34.50 13.66 -8.78
C GLU A 542 33.53 12.96 -9.75
N ALA A 543 34.04 12.45 -10.88
CA ALA A 543 33.22 11.76 -11.87
C ALA A 543 32.79 10.35 -11.42
N VAL A 544 33.43 9.78 -10.39
CA VAL A 544 33.23 8.40 -9.95
C VAL A 544 32.95 8.33 -8.46
N VAL A 545 31.85 7.67 -8.11
CA VAL A 545 31.47 7.38 -6.72
C VAL A 545 31.32 5.88 -6.50
N ALA A 546 31.41 5.45 -5.24
CA ALA A 546 31.37 4.04 -4.90
C ALA A 546 30.51 3.74 -3.68
N ILE A 547 29.76 2.63 -3.70
CA ILE A 547 28.89 2.19 -2.61
C ILE A 547 29.17 0.71 -2.28
N HIS A 548 29.53 0.44 -1.03
CA HIS A 548 29.77 -0.92 -0.51
C HIS A 548 29.22 -1.08 0.93
N GLY A 549 29.23 -2.31 1.47
CA GLY A 549 28.56 -2.66 2.74
C GLY A 549 28.98 -1.80 3.93
N GLY A 550 30.26 -1.44 4.02
CA GLY A 550 30.83 -0.59 5.08
C GLY A 550 30.55 0.92 4.98
N VAL A 551 29.83 1.41 3.95
CA VAL A 551 29.50 2.85 3.82
C VAL A 551 28.39 3.24 4.79
N SER A 552 28.61 4.28 5.59
CA SER A 552 27.63 4.78 6.56
C SER A 552 26.37 5.33 5.88
N ARG A 553 25.27 5.38 6.64
CA ARG A 553 23.96 5.85 6.15
C ARG A 553 24.01 7.23 5.51
N ASP A 554 24.54 8.22 6.22
CA ASP A 554 24.58 9.60 5.76
C ASP A 554 25.45 9.74 4.50
N GLN A 555 26.55 8.98 4.44
CA GLN A 555 27.43 8.96 3.28
C GLN A 555 26.75 8.31 2.08
N ARG A 556 26.02 7.21 2.26
CA ARG A 556 25.26 6.54 1.19
C ARG A 556 24.20 7.47 0.60
N ARG A 557 23.46 8.21 1.44
CA ARG A 557 22.48 9.21 0.98
C ARG A 557 23.15 10.33 0.19
N ARG A 558 24.29 10.85 0.68
CA ARG A 558 25.08 11.88 -0.02
C ARG A 558 25.56 11.41 -1.39
N ILE A 559 26.08 10.18 -1.48
CA ILE A 559 26.56 9.60 -2.74
C ILE A 559 25.40 9.43 -3.73
N LYS A 560 24.25 8.94 -3.27
CA LYS A 560 23.05 8.81 -4.11
C LYS A 560 22.59 10.16 -4.66
N GLU A 561 22.54 11.20 -3.82
CA GLU A 561 22.15 12.55 -4.24
C GLU A 561 23.15 13.09 -5.26
N LEU A 562 24.46 12.96 -5.00
CA LEU A 562 25.52 13.38 -5.90
C LEU A 562 25.40 12.68 -7.26
N PHE A 563 25.29 11.34 -7.26
CA PHE A 563 25.11 10.57 -8.49
C PHE A 563 23.82 10.93 -9.21
N THR A 564 22.76 11.35 -8.52
CA THR A 564 21.48 11.65 -9.18
C THR A 564 21.45 13.07 -9.78
N GLN A 565 21.91 14.05 -9.01
CA GLN A 565 21.76 15.48 -9.32
C GLN A 565 22.96 16.07 -10.05
N ASP A 566 24.18 15.68 -9.68
CA ASP A 566 25.39 16.27 -10.22
C ASP A 566 25.65 15.74 -11.63
N LYS A 567 25.78 16.63 -12.61
CA LYS A 567 26.05 16.26 -14.01
C LYS A 567 27.47 15.76 -14.21
N ASP A 568 28.42 16.18 -13.36
CA ASP A 568 29.82 15.80 -13.47
C ASP A 568 30.08 14.39 -12.90
N CYS A 569 29.22 13.92 -11.99
CA CYS A 569 29.24 12.54 -11.49
C CYS A 569 28.64 11.58 -12.51
N GLN A 570 29.48 10.77 -13.17
CA GLN A 570 29.07 9.95 -14.33
C GLN A 570 28.95 8.46 -14.00
N VAL A 571 29.80 7.94 -13.11
CA VAL A 571 29.88 6.50 -12.84
C VAL A 571 29.66 6.20 -11.36
N LEU A 572 28.81 5.22 -11.08
CA LEU A 572 28.63 4.62 -9.75
C LEU A 572 29.11 3.18 -9.78
N VAL A 573 30.07 2.83 -8.94
CA VAL A 573 30.51 1.43 -8.73
C VAL A 573 29.90 0.91 -7.44
N ALA A 574 29.24 -0.26 -7.48
CA ALA A 574 28.53 -0.78 -6.32
C ALA A 574 28.73 -2.29 -6.10
N THR A 575 28.79 -2.72 -4.83
CA THR A 575 28.65 -4.14 -4.47
C THR A 575 27.20 -4.53 -4.24
N ASP A 576 26.87 -5.83 -4.37
CA ASP A 576 25.53 -6.35 -4.09
C ASP A 576 25.03 -5.96 -2.69
N ALA A 577 25.92 -6.04 -1.70
CA ALA A 577 25.63 -5.76 -0.30
C ALA A 577 25.14 -4.33 -0.02
N ALA A 578 25.43 -3.39 -0.92
CA ALA A 578 25.05 -2.00 -0.75
C ALA A 578 24.21 -1.44 -1.91
N GLY A 579 24.07 -2.20 -3.00
CA GLY A 579 23.11 -1.93 -4.09
C GLY A 579 21.67 -2.35 -3.76
N GLU A 580 21.48 -3.26 -2.80
CA GLU A 580 20.15 -3.63 -2.30
C GLU A 580 19.42 -2.41 -1.70
N GLY A 581 18.17 -2.20 -2.13
CA GLY A 581 17.30 -1.10 -1.69
C GLY A 581 17.53 0.27 -2.34
N LEU A 582 18.53 0.42 -3.21
CA LEU A 582 18.77 1.72 -3.86
C LEU A 582 17.86 1.94 -5.08
N ASN A 583 17.30 3.15 -5.18
CA ASN A 583 16.61 3.66 -6.37
C ASN A 583 17.63 4.38 -7.26
N LEU A 584 18.04 3.75 -8.37
CA LEU A 584 19.12 4.22 -9.25
C LEU A 584 18.65 4.52 -10.68
N GLN A 585 17.34 4.66 -10.88
CA GLN A 585 16.67 4.89 -12.18
C GLN A 585 17.11 6.13 -12.97
N ARG A 586 17.91 7.02 -12.37
CA ARG A 586 18.54 8.13 -13.11
C ARG A 586 19.53 7.60 -14.16
N ALA A 587 20.12 6.44 -13.93
CA ALA A 587 20.90 5.71 -14.92
C ALA A 587 20.03 4.69 -15.64
N HIS A 588 20.27 4.53 -16.94
CA HIS A 588 19.68 3.49 -17.80
C HIS A 588 20.74 2.54 -18.37
N LEU A 589 22.01 2.75 -18.03
CA LEU A 589 23.15 1.95 -18.46
C LEU A 589 23.74 1.20 -17.27
N MET A 590 23.93 -0.11 -17.40
CA MET A 590 24.45 -0.96 -16.34
C MET A 590 25.43 -2.01 -16.87
N VAL A 591 26.54 -2.21 -16.17
CA VAL A 591 27.53 -3.24 -16.44
C VAL A 591 27.64 -4.18 -15.25
N ASN A 592 27.45 -5.48 -15.49
CA ASN A 592 27.88 -6.53 -14.56
C ASN A 592 29.33 -6.87 -14.87
N TYR A 593 30.24 -6.37 -14.02
CA TYR A 593 31.67 -6.65 -14.16
C TYR A 593 31.99 -8.10 -13.82
N ASP A 594 31.25 -8.68 -12.88
CA ASP A 594 31.23 -10.11 -12.59
C ASP A 594 29.78 -10.59 -12.41
N LEU A 595 29.56 -11.86 -12.76
CA LEU A 595 28.24 -12.48 -12.75
C LEU A 595 28.03 -13.28 -11.47
N PRO A 596 26.92 -13.05 -10.75
CA PRO A 596 26.60 -13.83 -9.58
C PRO A 596 26.20 -15.25 -9.95
N TRP A 597 26.59 -16.19 -9.10
CA TRP A 597 26.28 -17.62 -9.27
C TRP A 597 24.81 -17.96 -8.96
N ASN A 598 24.04 -16.97 -8.48
CA ASN A 598 22.59 -17.03 -8.31
C ASN A 598 21.91 -16.13 -9.36
N PRO A 599 21.17 -16.70 -10.34
CA PRO A 599 20.52 -15.92 -11.41
C PRO A 599 19.59 -14.82 -10.91
N ASN A 600 18.92 -15.01 -9.77
CA ASN A 600 18.02 -14.01 -9.20
C ASN A 600 18.72 -12.69 -8.88
N ARG A 601 20.02 -12.74 -8.53
CA ARG A 601 20.79 -11.52 -8.26
C ARG A 601 20.99 -10.67 -9.51
N ILE A 602 21.14 -11.28 -10.69
CA ILE A 602 21.26 -10.56 -11.97
C ILE A 602 20.02 -9.69 -12.20
N GLU A 603 18.84 -10.27 -12.02
CA GLU A 603 17.56 -9.57 -12.16
C GLU A 603 17.38 -8.50 -11.08
N GLN A 604 17.74 -8.79 -9.84
CA GLN A 604 17.69 -7.80 -8.76
C GLN A 604 18.59 -6.59 -9.02
N ARG A 605 19.78 -6.79 -9.63
CA ARG A 605 20.67 -5.70 -10.03
C ARG A 605 20.05 -4.87 -11.16
N PHE A 606 19.54 -5.52 -12.21
CA PHE A 606 18.93 -4.81 -13.34
C PHE A 606 17.65 -4.07 -12.94
N GLY A 607 16.89 -4.67 -12.01
CA GLY A 607 15.75 -4.07 -11.36
C GLY A 607 16.07 -2.84 -10.50
N ARG A 608 17.33 -2.42 -10.32
CA ARG A 608 17.71 -1.13 -9.67
C ARG A 608 17.57 0.06 -10.62
N ILE A 609 17.70 -0.16 -11.93
CA ILE A 609 17.54 0.86 -12.98
C ILE A 609 16.22 0.73 -13.74
N HIS A 610 15.73 -0.49 -13.95
CA HIS A 610 14.46 -0.77 -14.63
C HIS A 610 13.30 -0.71 -13.62
N ARG A 611 12.95 0.51 -13.20
CA ARG A 611 11.88 0.83 -12.24
C ARG A 611 10.92 1.87 -12.82
N ILE A 612 9.74 2.02 -12.18
CA ILE A 612 8.78 3.09 -12.51
C ILE A 612 9.50 4.45 -12.50
N GLY A 613 9.24 5.24 -13.54
CA GLY A 613 9.86 6.56 -13.76
C GLY A 613 11.09 6.53 -14.67
N GLN A 614 11.56 5.35 -15.09
CA GLN A 614 12.54 5.22 -16.16
C GLN A 614 11.87 5.47 -17.52
N THR A 615 12.42 6.39 -18.30
CA THR A 615 11.89 6.75 -19.63
C THR A 615 12.79 6.24 -20.76
N GLU A 616 14.05 5.94 -20.46
CA GLU A 616 15.04 5.50 -21.44
C GLU A 616 15.11 3.96 -21.52
N VAL A 617 15.49 3.45 -22.69
CA VAL A 617 15.77 2.01 -22.87
C VAL A 617 16.90 1.59 -21.93
N CYS A 618 16.68 0.55 -21.14
CA CYS A 618 17.68 0.06 -20.19
C CYS A 618 18.64 -0.91 -20.87
N HIS A 619 19.94 -0.65 -20.77
CA HIS A 619 21.00 -1.50 -21.32
C HIS A 619 21.79 -2.18 -20.21
N LEU A 620 21.99 -3.50 -20.35
CA LEU A 620 22.75 -4.34 -19.43
C LEU A 620 23.87 -5.06 -20.19
N TRP A 621 25.12 -4.87 -19.78
CA TRP A 621 26.27 -5.62 -20.32
C TRP A 621 26.79 -6.62 -19.29
N ASN A 622 26.89 -7.88 -19.69
CA ASN A 622 27.45 -8.97 -18.89
C ASN A 622 28.83 -9.36 -19.45
N LEU A 623 29.91 -9.06 -18.72
CA LEU A 623 31.27 -9.46 -19.14
C LEU A 623 31.56 -10.91 -18.77
N VAL A 624 31.95 -11.72 -19.76
CA VAL A 624 32.19 -13.17 -19.58
C VAL A 624 33.47 -13.61 -20.29
N ALA A 625 34.37 -14.28 -19.55
CA ALA A 625 35.59 -14.85 -20.12
C ALA A 625 35.31 -16.20 -20.81
N VAL A 626 35.40 -16.28 -22.13
CA VAL A 626 34.96 -17.48 -22.88
C VAL A 626 35.88 -18.69 -22.73
N ASP A 627 37.14 -18.46 -22.38
CA ASP A 627 38.19 -19.46 -22.22
C ASP A 627 38.35 -19.97 -20.78
N THR A 628 37.41 -19.61 -19.91
CA THR A 628 37.32 -20.10 -18.53
C THR A 628 36.23 -21.16 -18.38
N ARG A 629 36.38 -22.09 -17.42
CA ARG A 629 35.48 -23.24 -17.24
C ARG A 629 34.06 -22.83 -16.84
N GLU A 630 33.95 -21.82 -15.99
CA GLU A 630 32.72 -21.19 -15.52
C GLU A 630 32.15 -20.27 -16.60
N GLY A 631 33.00 -19.53 -17.31
CA GLY A 631 32.59 -18.69 -18.42
C GLY A 631 31.88 -19.46 -19.53
N ALA A 632 32.34 -20.68 -19.86
CA ALA A 632 31.63 -21.55 -20.80
C ALA A 632 30.19 -21.87 -20.36
N VAL A 633 29.98 -22.11 -19.06
CA VAL A 633 28.65 -22.33 -18.46
C VAL A 633 27.79 -21.07 -18.56
N PHE A 634 28.36 -19.89 -18.23
CA PHE A 634 27.64 -18.61 -18.33
C PHE A 634 27.29 -18.23 -19.76
N VAL A 635 28.17 -18.46 -20.74
CA VAL A 635 27.88 -18.22 -22.16
C VAL A 635 26.70 -19.08 -22.60
N ARG A 636 26.74 -20.39 -22.34
CA ARG A 636 25.63 -21.28 -22.71
C ARG A 636 24.32 -20.87 -22.05
N LEU A 637 24.39 -20.50 -20.77
CA LEU A 637 23.25 -20.00 -20.02
C LEU A 637 22.65 -18.74 -20.66
N LEU A 638 23.46 -17.69 -20.87
CA LEU A 638 23.01 -16.41 -21.41
C LEU A 638 22.50 -16.53 -22.84
N ASP A 639 23.15 -17.37 -23.67
CA ASP A 639 22.70 -17.66 -25.03
C ASP A 639 21.31 -18.32 -25.02
N LYS A 640 21.12 -19.31 -24.13
CA LYS A 640 19.83 -19.99 -24.00
C LYS A 640 18.72 -19.05 -23.51
N ILE A 641 19.05 -18.13 -22.62
CA ILE A 641 18.12 -17.10 -22.15
C ILE A 641 17.74 -16.16 -23.29
N ASP A 642 18.70 -15.72 -24.11
CA ASP A 642 18.41 -14.82 -25.25
C ASP A 642 17.58 -15.52 -26.35
N GLU A 643 17.85 -16.81 -26.62
CA GLU A 643 17.01 -17.63 -27.50
C GLU A 643 15.55 -17.63 -27.04
N GLN A 644 15.32 -17.94 -25.76
CA GLN A 644 13.97 -18.00 -25.20
C GLN A 644 13.32 -16.63 -25.17
N ARG A 645 14.08 -15.58 -24.82
CA ARG A 645 13.60 -14.19 -24.84
C ARG A 645 13.03 -13.80 -26.20
N ARG A 646 13.72 -14.16 -27.29
CA ARG A 646 13.26 -13.91 -28.67
C ARG A 646 11.99 -14.69 -29.00
N ALA A 647 11.89 -15.94 -28.56
CA ALA A 647 10.69 -16.77 -28.75
C ALA A 647 9.46 -16.17 -28.05
N TYR A 648 9.64 -15.60 -26.86
CA TYR A 648 8.57 -15.09 -26.01
C TYR A 648 8.43 -13.55 -25.98
N LYS A 649 8.93 -12.86 -27.02
CA LYS A 649 8.80 -11.39 -27.19
C LYS A 649 9.23 -10.58 -25.95
N GLY A 650 10.26 -11.02 -25.22
CA GLY A 650 10.82 -10.30 -24.07
C GLY A 650 10.39 -10.76 -22.66
N LYS A 651 9.46 -11.71 -22.53
CA LYS A 651 8.85 -12.12 -21.25
C LYS A 651 9.64 -13.15 -20.40
N VAL A 652 10.96 -13.26 -20.60
CA VAL A 652 11.76 -14.40 -20.08
C VAL A 652 12.59 -14.07 -18.83
N PHE A 653 12.98 -12.80 -18.66
CA PHE A 653 13.94 -12.41 -17.63
C PHE A 653 13.40 -12.58 -16.20
N ASP A 654 12.09 -12.42 -15.98
CA ASP A 654 11.48 -12.54 -14.65
C ASP A 654 11.25 -14.00 -14.19
N VAL A 655 11.87 -14.97 -14.86
CA VAL A 655 11.72 -16.43 -14.62
C VAL A 655 13.07 -17.13 -14.36
N LEU A 656 14.19 -16.40 -14.46
CA LEU A 656 15.53 -17.00 -14.46
C LEU A 656 15.88 -17.82 -13.23
N GLY A 657 15.45 -17.40 -12.03
CA GLY A 657 15.68 -18.20 -10.82
C GLY A 657 14.76 -19.40 -10.68
N GLU A 658 13.57 -19.37 -11.28
CA GLU A 658 12.59 -20.46 -11.20
C GLU A 658 12.89 -21.58 -12.22
N ALA A 659 13.67 -21.30 -13.27
CA ALA A 659 14.05 -22.28 -14.29
C ALA A 659 15.00 -23.38 -13.78
N PHE A 660 15.75 -23.15 -12.69
CA PHE A 660 16.73 -24.10 -12.15
C PHE A 660 16.17 -24.98 -11.02
N GLN A 661 15.02 -25.64 -11.24
CA GLN A 661 14.32 -26.44 -10.22
C GLN A 661 15.07 -27.73 -9.80
N GLY A 662 15.93 -28.27 -10.67
CA GLY A 662 16.60 -29.57 -10.45
C GLY A 662 17.99 -29.46 -9.83
N GLU A 663 18.92 -28.77 -10.51
CA GLU A 663 20.28 -28.55 -10.02
C GLU A 663 20.60 -27.05 -9.97
N PRO A 664 21.00 -26.51 -8.79
CA PRO A 664 21.38 -25.11 -8.68
C PRO A 664 22.55 -24.76 -9.61
N LEU A 665 22.53 -23.58 -10.22
CA LEU A 665 23.61 -23.10 -11.09
C LEU A 665 24.99 -23.19 -10.41
N ARG A 666 25.08 -22.87 -9.12
CA ARG A 666 26.29 -23.04 -8.30
C ARG A 666 26.86 -24.46 -8.38
N LYS A 667 26.02 -25.50 -8.36
CA LYS A 667 26.44 -26.90 -8.46
C LYS A 667 27.04 -27.21 -9.83
N LEU A 668 26.40 -26.71 -10.90
CA LEU A 668 26.89 -26.84 -12.27
C LEU A 668 28.25 -26.15 -12.46
N LEU A 669 28.40 -24.93 -11.93
CA LEU A 669 29.66 -24.19 -11.95
C LEU A 669 30.76 -24.94 -11.18
N MET A 670 30.43 -25.49 -10.01
CA MET A 670 31.36 -26.29 -9.22
C MET A 670 31.85 -27.53 -9.98
N GLU A 671 30.92 -28.22 -10.63
CA GLU A 671 31.24 -29.41 -11.42
C GLU A 671 32.11 -29.06 -12.63
N ALA A 672 31.84 -27.93 -13.30
CA ALA A 672 32.65 -27.41 -14.38
C ALA A 672 34.09 -27.11 -13.92
N ILE A 673 34.28 -26.51 -12.74
CA ILE A 673 35.61 -26.22 -12.19
C ILE A 673 36.38 -27.53 -11.89
N GLN A 674 35.71 -28.54 -11.34
CA GLN A 674 36.35 -29.79 -10.94
C GLN A 674 36.66 -30.72 -12.13
N TYR A 675 35.72 -30.86 -13.06
CA TYR A 675 35.72 -31.92 -14.08
C TYR A 675 35.54 -31.41 -15.51
N GLY A 676 35.48 -30.08 -15.73
CA GLY A 676 35.21 -29.46 -17.04
C GLY A 676 36.23 -29.76 -18.14
N ASP A 677 37.38 -30.35 -17.83
CA ASP A 677 38.34 -30.82 -18.84
C ASP A 677 37.85 -32.08 -19.58
N ARG A 678 36.85 -32.78 -19.04
CA ARG A 678 36.28 -34.00 -19.64
C ARG A 678 35.18 -33.62 -20.63
N PRO A 679 35.29 -33.99 -21.93
CA PRO A 679 34.28 -33.67 -22.94
C PRO A 679 32.87 -34.14 -22.55
N GLU A 680 32.76 -35.35 -22.00
CA GLU A 680 31.50 -35.95 -21.54
C GLU A 680 30.79 -35.11 -20.47
N VAL A 681 31.55 -34.47 -19.57
CA VAL A 681 31.00 -33.60 -18.52
C VAL A 681 30.51 -32.28 -19.12
N ARG A 682 31.27 -31.68 -20.05
CA ARG A 682 30.86 -30.46 -20.75
C ARG A 682 29.55 -30.66 -21.52
N ASP A 683 29.45 -31.75 -22.26
CA ASP A 683 28.25 -32.08 -23.05
C ASP A 683 27.04 -32.29 -22.13
N ARG A 684 27.23 -32.98 -21.00
CA ARG A 684 26.19 -33.15 -19.98
C ARG A 684 25.74 -31.82 -19.38
N LEU A 685 26.69 -30.95 -18.99
CA LEU A 685 26.36 -29.63 -18.42
C LEU A 685 25.55 -28.78 -19.41
N ASN A 686 25.93 -28.79 -20.69
CA ASN A 686 25.16 -28.09 -21.73
C ASN A 686 23.73 -28.65 -21.87
N GLN A 687 23.57 -29.97 -21.86
CA GLN A 687 22.24 -30.61 -21.91
C GLN A 687 21.38 -30.25 -20.68
N VAL A 688 21.97 -30.23 -19.48
CA VAL A 688 21.26 -29.85 -18.25
C VAL A 688 20.81 -28.39 -18.31
N ILE A 689 21.66 -27.48 -18.77
CA ILE A 689 21.31 -26.05 -18.93
C ILE A 689 20.20 -25.89 -19.97
N ASP A 690 20.32 -26.56 -21.11
CA ASP A 690 19.33 -26.48 -22.18
C ASP A 690 17.96 -27.00 -21.75
N ALA A 691 17.92 -28.11 -21.00
CA ALA A 691 16.70 -28.68 -20.47
C ALA A 691 16.10 -27.80 -19.36
N SER A 692 16.93 -27.36 -18.40
CA SER A 692 16.47 -26.52 -17.28
C SER A 692 15.91 -25.18 -17.76
N VAL A 693 16.59 -24.53 -18.71
CA VAL A 693 16.12 -23.26 -19.27
C VAL A 693 15.01 -23.48 -20.29
N GLY A 694 15.11 -24.45 -21.19
CA GLY A 694 14.09 -24.72 -22.21
C GLY A 694 12.77 -25.24 -21.63
N GLU A 695 12.77 -26.47 -21.13
CA GLU A 695 11.55 -27.13 -20.61
C GLU A 695 11.03 -26.43 -19.35
N GLY A 696 11.94 -25.93 -18.50
CA GLY A 696 11.59 -25.19 -17.30
C GLY A 696 10.89 -23.86 -17.60
N LEU A 697 11.39 -23.07 -18.56
CA LEU A 697 10.72 -21.83 -18.96
C LEU A 697 9.38 -22.12 -19.63
N ASP A 698 9.28 -23.11 -20.51
CA ASP A 698 8.03 -23.45 -21.20
C ASP A 698 6.92 -23.82 -20.21
N LYS A 699 7.24 -24.66 -19.22
CA LYS A 699 6.31 -25.04 -18.14
C LYS A 699 5.91 -23.82 -17.30
N LEU A 700 6.88 -23.01 -16.90
CA LEU A 700 6.63 -21.81 -16.09
C LEU A 700 5.79 -20.77 -16.85
N MET A 701 6.01 -20.58 -18.15
CA MET A 701 5.21 -19.67 -18.96
C MET A 701 3.78 -20.18 -19.15
N ALA A 702 3.59 -21.49 -19.29
CA ALA A 702 2.26 -22.12 -19.37
C ALA A 702 1.47 -21.99 -18.06
N GLU A 703 2.11 -22.28 -16.91
CA GLU A 703 1.52 -22.10 -15.57
C GLU A 703 1.20 -20.62 -15.29
N ARG A 704 2.11 -19.72 -15.66
CA ARG A 704 1.94 -18.27 -15.50
C ARG A 704 0.79 -17.71 -16.34
N SER A 705 0.58 -18.18 -17.57
CA SER A 705 -0.53 -17.71 -18.42
C SER A 705 -1.92 -17.95 -17.82
N LEU A 706 -2.05 -18.89 -16.88
CA LEU A 706 -3.32 -19.22 -16.20
C LEU A 706 -3.55 -18.40 -14.91
N ALA A 707 -2.50 -17.78 -14.34
CA ALA A 707 -2.55 -17.11 -13.04
C ALA A 707 -2.37 -15.57 -13.09
N HIS A 708 -2.09 -14.99 -14.27
CA HIS A 708 -1.89 -13.55 -14.40
C HIS A 708 -3.19 -12.77 -14.53
N HIS A 709 -3.37 -11.79 -13.65
CA HIS A 709 -4.28 -10.69 -13.90
C HIS A 709 -3.64 -9.79 -14.97
N LYS A 710 -4.36 -9.54 -16.06
CA LYS A 710 -4.01 -8.49 -17.02
C LYS A 710 -5.01 -7.36 -16.86
N LEU A 711 -4.49 -6.14 -16.87
CA LEU A 711 -5.31 -4.96 -17.10
C LEU A 711 -5.40 -4.79 -18.61
N ASP A 712 -6.58 -5.02 -19.18
CA ASP A 712 -6.81 -4.62 -20.55
C ASP A 712 -7.07 -3.10 -20.66
N GLU A 713 -7.09 -2.57 -21.87
CA GLU A 713 -7.34 -1.14 -22.09
C GLU A 713 -8.73 -0.71 -21.58
N SER A 714 -9.71 -1.63 -21.57
CA SER A 714 -11.07 -1.34 -21.10
C SER A 714 -11.14 -1.23 -19.58
N ASP A 715 -10.36 -2.05 -18.86
CA ASP A 715 -10.18 -1.94 -17.41
C ASP A 715 -9.50 -0.62 -17.05
N VAL A 716 -8.45 -0.24 -17.79
CA VAL A 716 -7.75 1.05 -17.56
C VAL A 716 -8.71 2.22 -17.78
N ALA A 717 -9.52 2.19 -18.83
CA ALA A 717 -10.55 3.20 -19.09
C ALA A 717 -11.58 3.26 -17.94
N ALA A 718 -12.07 2.10 -17.46
CA ALA A 718 -13.00 2.04 -16.35
C ALA A 718 -12.42 2.64 -15.05
N TRP A 719 -11.16 2.33 -14.73
CA TRP A 719 -10.47 2.92 -13.58
C TRP A 719 -10.21 4.41 -13.74
N ARG A 720 -9.89 4.88 -14.95
CA ARG A 720 -9.74 6.32 -15.24
C ARG A 720 -11.03 7.08 -14.97
N LEU A 721 -12.15 6.60 -15.50
CA LEU A 721 -13.48 7.18 -15.29
C LEU A 721 -13.86 7.22 -13.81
N ARG A 722 -13.59 6.15 -13.05
CA ARG A 722 -13.79 6.13 -11.59
C ARG A 722 -12.93 7.16 -10.86
N MET A 723 -11.66 7.32 -11.27
CA MET A 723 -10.74 8.29 -10.65
C MET A 723 -11.17 9.73 -10.93
N GLU A 724 -11.62 10.04 -12.14
CA GLU A 724 -12.14 11.37 -12.49
C GLU A 724 -13.42 11.71 -11.73
N GLU A 725 -14.32 10.74 -11.55
CA GLU A 725 -15.52 10.91 -10.73
C GLU A 725 -15.19 11.11 -9.25
N ALA A 726 -14.26 10.34 -8.70
CA ALA A 726 -13.75 10.54 -7.34
C ALA A 726 -13.10 11.93 -7.20
N ARG A 727 -12.33 12.37 -8.22
CA ARG A 727 -11.70 13.69 -8.24
C ARG A 727 -12.72 14.83 -8.24
N ALA A 728 -13.86 14.71 -8.91
CA ALA A 728 -14.91 15.72 -8.86
C ALA A 728 -15.49 15.87 -7.44
N ARG A 729 -15.69 14.73 -6.74
CA ARG A 729 -16.30 14.65 -5.40
C ARG A 729 -15.34 14.89 -4.23
N ARG A 730 -14.04 14.99 -4.48
CA ARG A 730 -13.01 15.05 -3.43
C ARG A 730 -13.15 16.28 -2.54
N LEU A 731 -12.75 16.15 -1.28
CA LEU A 731 -12.71 17.29 -0.34
C LEU A 731 -11.51 18.22 -0.57
N GLN A 732 -10.38 17.64 -0.95
CA GLN A 732 -9.11 18.33 -1.10
C GLN A 732 -8.94 18.88 -2.51
N PRO A 733 -8.44 20.11 -2.72
CA PRO A 733 -7.96 21.04 -1.71
C PRO A 733 -9.02 22.02 -1.20
N HIS A 734 -10.09 22.27 -1.97
CA HIS A 734 -10.88 23.48 -1.80
C HIS A 734 -11.84 23.46 -0.60
N TYR A 735 -12.54 22.34 -0.34
CA TYR A 735 -13.44 22.24 0.81
C TYR A 735 -12.64 22.33 2.12
N VAL A 736 -11.54 21.56 2.21
CA VAL A 736 -10.69 21.55 3.41
C VAL A 736 -10.00 22.89 3.63
N LYS A 737 -9.51 23.55 2.58
CA LYS A 737 -8.92 24.89 2.69
C LYS A 737 -9.94 25.87 3.29
N ALA A 738 -11.15 25.92 2.72
CA ALA A 738 -12.19 26.84 3.15
C ALA A 738 -12.59 26.60 4.62
N PHE A 739 -12.83 25.33 4.98
CA PHE A 739 -13.13 24.93 6.35
C PHE A 739 -11.98 25.30 7.30
N PHE A 740 -10.75 24.89 6.98
CA PHE A 740 -9.60 25.05 7.88
C PHE A 740 -9.31 26.52 8.16
N LEU A 741 -9.32 27.38 7.14
CA LEU A 741 -9.05 28.81 7.33
C LEU A 741 -10.08 29.45 8.27
N ALA A 742 -11.37 29.12 8.10
CA ALA A 742 -12.44 29.62 8.96
C ALA A 742 -12.34 29.06 10.40
N ALA A 743 -12.23 27.75 10.53
CA ALA A 743 -12.15 27.06 11.83
C ALA A 743 -10.89 27.42 12.62
N PHE A 744 -9.72 27.45 11.96
CA PHE A 744 -8.46 27.77 12.61
C PHE A 744 -8.43 29.21 13.13
N LYS A 745 -9.00 30.16 12.37
CA LYS A 745 -9.16 31.55 12.81
C LYS A 745 -10.16 31.67 13.97
N LEU A 746 -11.29 30.95 13.92
CA LEU A 746 -12.29 30.90 15.00
C LEU A 746 -11.68 30.40 16.32
N LEU A 747 -10.80 29.39 16.24
CA LEU A 747 -10.08 28.84 17.39
C LEU A 747 -8.91 29.74 17.86
N GLY A 748 -8.69 30.90 17.24
CA GLY A 748 -7.65 31.87 17.62
C GLY A 748 -6.29 31.67 16.94
N GLY A 749 -6.19 30.78 15.96
CA GLY A 749 -4.97 30.57 15.18
C GLY A 749 -4.65 31.70 14.21
N ARG A 750 -3.36 31.86 13.88
CA ARG A 750 -2.89 32.88 12.93
C ARG A 750 -2.20 32.23 11.74
N ILE A 751 -2.78 32.45 10.57
CA ILE A 751 -2.29 31.96 9.27
C ILE A 751 -2.35 33.10 8.25
N SER A 752 -1.35 33.19 7.39
CA SER A 752 -1.29 34.18 6.32
C SER A 752 -0.67 33.58 5.06
N GLU A 753 -1.12 34.02 3.90
CA GLU A 753 -0.52 33.60 2.63
C GLU A 753 0.86 34.23 2.46
N ARG A 754 1.87 33.38 2.25
CA ARG A 754 3.26 33.80 2.11
C ARG A 754 3.68 33.85 0.65
N GLU A 755 3.23 32.87 -0.12
CA GLU A 755 3.39 32.75 -1.57
C GLU A 755 2.05 32.24 -2.13
N SER A 756 1.77 32.44 -3.41
CA SER A 756 0.52 31.96 -4.04
C SER A 756 0.24 30.48 -3.69
N GLY A 757 -0.86 30.24 -2.98
CA GLY A 757 -1.32 28.92 -2.53
C GLY A 757 -0.53 28.29 -1.37
N ARG A 758 0.48 28.97 -0.82
CA ARG A 758 1.33 28.50 0.29
C ARG A 758 1.29 29.47 1.46
N TYR A 759 0.99 28.94 2.64
CA TYR A 759 0.68 29.70 3.85
C TYR A 759 1.77 29.53 4.91
N GLU A 760 1.92 30.54 5.75
CA GLU A 760 2.71 30.49 6.97
C GLU A 760 1.78 30.51 8.18
N ILE A 761 2.03 29.63 9.16
CA ILE A 761 1.31 29.60 10.43
C ILE A 761 2.24 30.12 11.52
N THR A 762 1.98 31.34 11.96
CA THR A 762 2.79 32.03 12.97
C THR A 762 2.40 31.65 14.40
N HIS A 763 1.15 31.19 14.61
CA HIS A 763 0.64 30.80 15.92
C HIS A 763 -0.42 29.70 15.82
N VAL A 764 -0.16 28.57 16.50
CA VAL A 764 -1.15 27.54 16.80
C VAL A 764 -1.59 27.67 18.27
N PRO A 765 -2.91 27.77 18.53
CA PRO A 765 -3.49 27.83 19.88
C PRO A 765 -3.05 26.68 20.79
N GLY A 766 -2.88 26.96 22.09
CA GLY A 766 -2.47 25.97 23.10
C GLY A 766 -3.41 24.77 23.18
N ASP A 767 -4.72 25.02 23.15
CA ASP A 767 -5.76 24.00 23.23
C ASP A 767 -5.65 22.96 22.10
N LEU A 768 -5.24 23.37 20.89
CA LEU A 768 -5.02 22.44 19.77
C LEU A 768 -3.79 21.56 19.99
N VAL A 769 -2.75 22.09 20.61
CA VAL A 769 -1.52 21.34 20.94
C VAL A 769 -1.78 20.34 22.08
N GLU A 770 -2.64 20.71 23.05
CA GLU A 770 -3.01 19.85 24.18
C GLU A 770 -4.01 18.76 23.77
N HIS A 771 -5.00 19.09 22.95
CA HIS A 771 -6.02 18.16 22.47
C HIS A 771 -5.40 17.02 21.61
N ASP A 772 -4.43 17.33 20.76
CA ASP A 772 -3.68 16.33 19.98
C ASP A 772 -2.99 15.28 20.87
N ARG A 773 -2.40 15.71 22.00
CA ARG A 773 -1.74 14.81 22.96
C ARG A 773 -2.69 13.82 23.64
N GLN A 774 -3.99 14.12 23.66
CA GLN A 774 -5.00 13.29 24.32
C GLN A 774 -5.62 12.24 23.38
N ILE A 775 -5.62 12.49 22.07
CA ILE A 775 -6.39 11.69 21.10
C ILE A 775 -5.51 10.76 20.26
N ARG A 776 -4.25 11.12 19.97
CA ARG A 776 -3.40 10.31 19.09
C ARG A 776 -2.03 9.99 19.64
N VAL A 777 -1.59 8.78 19.31
CA VAL A 777 -0.20 8.34 19.44
C VAL A 777 0.48 8.59 18.09
N GLY A 778 1.04 9.78 17.89
CA GLY A 778 1.54 10.22 16.58
C GLY A 778 2.46 11.43 16.58
N VAL A 779 2.55 12.12 15.44
CA VAL A 779 3.35 13.33 15.24
C VAL A 779 2.71 14.51 15.96
N PRO A 780 3.40 15.18 16.89
CA PRO A 780 2.76 16.26 17.66
C PRO A 780 2.45 17.47 16.79
N VAL A 781 1.34 18.12 17.07
CA VAL A 781 1.02 19.44 16.53
C VAL A 781 2.10 20.46 16.95
N LEU A 782 2.68 21.16 15.97
CA LEU A 782 3.71 22.17 16.20
C LEU A 782 3.08 23.51 16.57
N ARG A 783 3.80 24.33 17.33
CA ARG A 783 3.35 25.69 17.70
C ARG A 783 3.37 26.69 16.52
N ARG A 784 4.11 26.38 15.46
CA ARG A 784 4.28 27.20 14.24
C ARG A 784 4.68 26.30 13.07
N TYR A 785 4.30 26.71 11.86
CA TYR A 785 4.67 26.04 10.62
C TYR A 785 5.18 27.07 9.61
N GLU A 786 6.41 26.87 9.10
CA GLU A 786 7.05 27.84 8.20
C GLU A 786 6.34 27.93 6.84
N ARG A 787 5.96 26.78 6.27
CA ARG A 787 5.21 26.68 5.01
C ARG A 787 4.25 25.50 5.04
N VAL A 788 3.00 25.76 4.73
CA VAL A 788 1.94 24.76 4.54
C VAL A 788 1.17 25.04 3.25
N THR A 789 0.55 24.02 2.68
CA THR A 789 -0.29 24.12 1.48
C THR A 789 -1.48 23.18 1.62
N PHE A 790 -2.58 23.49 0.95
CA PHE A 790 -3.70 22.55 0.77
C PHE A 790 -3.61 21.84 -0.57
N ASP A 791 -2.85 22.40 -1.52
CA ASP A 791 -2.65 21.84 -2.84
C ASP A 791 -1.39 20.97 -2.88
N ARG A 792 -1.55 19.73 -3.33
CA ARG A 792 -0.47 18.75 -3.50
C ARG A 792 0.61 19.27 -4.46
N ASP A 793 0.22 19.92 -5.55
CA ASP A 793 1.15 20.33 -6.60
C ASP A 793 2.07 21.48 -6.12
N LEU A 794 1.73 22.11 -4.97
CA LEU A 794 2.50 23.16 -4.30
C LEU A 794 3.32 22.67 -3.09
N VAL A 795 3.39 21.35 -2.84
CA VAL A 795 4.19 20.76 -1.76
C VAL A 795 5.69 20.88 -2.06
N ARG A 796 6.11 20.54 -3.30
CA ARG A 796 7.51 20.62 -3.76
C ARG A 796 7.67 21.32 -5.11
N PRO A 797 7.32 22.61 -5.23
CA PRO A 797 7.55 23.35 -6.47
C PRO A 797 9.06 23.39 -6.79
N PRO A 798 9.46 23.25 -8.08
CA PRO A 798 10.86 23.26 -8.48
C PRO A 798 11.63 24.46 -7.93
N GLY A 799 12.77 24.20 -7.28
CA GLY A 799 13.65 25.24 -6.71
C GLY A 799 13.14 25.91 -5.43
N ARG A 800 12.04 25.43 -4.81
CA ARG A 800 11.49 25.99 -3.56
C ARG A 800 11.54 24.99 -2.39
N PRO A 801 11.61 25.45 -1.13
CA PRO A 801 11.55 24.58 0.05
C PRO A 801 10.23 23.79 0.12
N ARG A 802 10.22 22.62 0.77
CA ARG A 802 9.00 21.81 0.97
C ARG A 802 7.96 22.55 1.84
N ALA A 803 6.68 22.48 1.48
CA ALA A 803 5.56 22.84 2.35
C ALA A 803 4.93 21.58 2.97
N GLY A 804 4.36 21.69 4.18
CA GLY A 804 3.51 20.64 4.74
C GLY A 804 2.13 20.63 4.09
N LEU A 805 1.65 19.47 3.63
CA LEU A 805 0.30 19.32 3.07
C LEU A 805 -0.73 19.23 4.22
N LEU A 806 -1.61 20.22 4.34
CA LEU A 806 -2.74 20.22 5.27
C LEU A 806 -3.91 19.46 4.67
N ALA A 807 -3.91 18.15 4.87
CA ALA A 807 -4.96 17.26 4.41
C ALA A 807 -5.43 16.27 5.48
N PRO A 808 -6.61 15.62 5.32
CA PRO A 808 -7.08 14.61 6.28
C PRO A 808 -5.97 13.64 6.63
N GLY A 809 -5.79 13.36 7.92
CA GLY A 809 -4.66 12.59 8.46
C GLY A 809 -3.48 13.46 8.93
N HIS A 810 -3.41 14.74 8.57
CA HIS A 810 -2.42 15.67 9.12
C HIS A 810 -2.81 16.07 10.55
N PRO A 811 -1.89 15.98 11.55
CA PRO A 811 -2.21 16.21 12.97
C PRO A 811 -2.92 17.53 13.24
N LEU A 812 -2.44 18.63 12.64
CA LEU A 812 -3.06 19.94 12.83
C LEU A 812 -4.49 20.03 12.29
N LEU A 813 -4.77 19.45 11.12
CA LEU A 813 -6.12 19.48 10.57
C LEU A 813 -7.06 18.62 11.42
N ASP A 814 -6.62 17.42 11.78
CA ASP A 814 -7.41 16.48 12.57
C ASP A 814 -7.72 17.04 13.98
N ALA A 815 -6.77 17.77 14.57
CA ALA A 815 -6.97 18.47 15.84
C ALA A 815 -7.99 19.62 15.70
N VAL A 816 -7.93 20.40 14.60
CA VAL A 816 -8.93 21.44 14.31
C VAL A 816 -10.32 20.85 14.12
N VAL A 817 -10.45 19.78 13.33
CA VAL A 817 -11.72 19.07 13.10
C VAL A 817 -12.30 18.56 14.43
N SER A 818 -11.50 17.87 15.23
CA SER A 818 -11.94 17.28 16.50
C SER A 818 -12.38 18.35 17.50
N LEU A 819 -11.59 19.41 17.67
CA LEU A 819 -11.89 20.48 18.61
C LEU A 819 -13.11 21.31 18.19
N VAL A 820 -13.35 21.50 16.88
CA VAL A 820 -14.58 22.13 16.37
C VAL A 820 -15.81 21.28 16.72
N ILE A 821 -15.73 19.96 16.53
CA ILE A 821 -16.84 19.06 16.87
C ILE A 821 -17.09 19.04 18.38
N GLU A 822 -16.03 19.04 19.19
CA GLU A 822 -16.14 19.09 20.65
C GLU A 822 -16.81 20.39 21.13
N ARG A 823 -16.37 21.54 20.63
CA ARG A 823 -16.86 22.86 21.08
C ARG A 823 -18.21 23.25 20.51
N TYR A 824 -18.45 22.92 19.24
CA TYR A 824 -19.60 23.42 18.48
C TYR A 824 -20.55 22.31 18.02
N GLY A 825 -20.28 21.04 18.32
CA GLY A 825 -21.17 19.93 17.99
C GLY A 825 -22.54 20.02 18.68
N THR A 826 -22.66 20.76 19.78
CA THR A 826 -23.96 21.08 20.42
C THR A 826 -24.87 21.90 19.51
N GLN A 827 -24.32 22.73 18.61
CA GLN A 827 -25.11 23.50 17.63
C GLN A 827 -25.92 22.59 16.70
N LEU A 828 -25.36 21.42 16.36
CA LEU A 828 -26.05 20.43 15.53
C LEU A 828 -27.27 19.83 16.23
N LYS A 829 -27.18 19.63 17.56
CA LYS A 829 -28.27 19.13 18.40
C LYS A 829 -29.31 20.20 18.73
N GLN A 830 -28.90 21.46 18.86
CA GLN A 830 -29.83 22.59 19.00
C GLN A 830 -30.60 22.84 17.70
N GLY A 831 -29.92 22.65 16.58
CA GLY A 831 -30.38 22.97 15.24
C GLY A 831 -30.29 24.46 14.93
N ALA A 832 -30.33 24.81 13.65
CA ALA A 832 -30.28 26.20 13.19
C ALA A 832 -31.27 26.47 12.05
N VAL A 833 -31.60 27.74 11.83
CA VAL A 833 -32.35 28.19 10.66
C VAL A 833 -31.37 28.62 9.56
N LEU A 834 -31.51 28.01 8.39
CA LEU A 834 -30.80 28.34 7.16
C LEU A 834 -31.81 28.82 6.10
N VAL A 835 -31.34 29.61 5.15
CA VAL A 835 -32.17 30.20 4.09
C VAL A 835 -31.64 29.73 2.73
N ASP A 836 -32.50 29.15 1.91
CA ASP A 836 -32.19 28.96 0.49
C ASP A 836 -32.57 30.21 -0.28
N ARG A 837 -31.55 31.00 -0.65
CA ARG A 837 -31.73 32.29 -1.34
C ARG A 837 -32.24 32.15 -2.77
N ARG A 838 -32.16 30.95 -3.35
CA ARG A 838 -32.52 30.66 -4.75
C ARG A 838 -33.96 30.17 -4.88
N ASP A 839 -34.49 29.56 -3.82
CA ASP A 839 -35.82 28.98 -3.82
C ASP A 839 -36.90 30.06 -3.62
N VAL A 840 -37.60 30.37 -4.72
CA VAL A 840 -38.73 31.32 -4.74
C VAL A 840 -40.06 30.70 -4.27
N GLY A 841 -40.05 29.39 -3.98
CA GLY A 841 -41.15 28.64 -3.41
C GLY A 841 -41.45 29.02 -1.97
N GLU A 842 -42.43 28.33 -1.37
CA GLU A 842 -42.91 28.64 -0.02
C GLU A 842 -42.88 27.44 0.94
N GLU A 843 -42.41 26.26 0.50
CA GLU A 843 -42.43 25.04 1.31
C GLU A 843 -41.11 24.88 2.09
N PRO A 844 -41.11 25.05 3.43
CA PRO A 844 -39.92 24.83 4.24
C PRO A 844 -39.61 23.34 4.35
N HIS A 845 -38.35 23.00 4.60
CA HIS A 845 -37.93 21.62 4.80
C HIS A 845 -36.84 21.51 5.85
N LEU A 846 -36.74 20.34 6.48
CA LEU A 846 -35.71 20.02 7.44
C LEU A 846 -34.57 19.30 6.74
N LEU A 847 -33.36 19.83 6.89
CA LEU A 847 -32.14 19.16 6.52
C LEU A 847 -31.63 18.35 7.71
N VAL A 848 -31.70 17.02 7.62
CA VAL A 848 -31.32 16.11 8.70
C VAL A 848 -30.06 15.34 8.33
N ALA A 849 -29.05 15.39 9.19
CA ALA A 849 -27.81 14.64 9.04
C ALA A 849 -27.95 13.24 9.66
N VAL A 850 -27.86 12.18 8.85
CA VAL A 850 -28.07 10.79 9.29
C VAL A 850 -26.77 9.99 9.13
N SER A 851 -26.41 9.26 10.18
CA SER A 851 -25.29 8.32 10.19
C SER A 851 -25.78 6.87 10.29
N GLN A 852 -25.33 6.01 9.39
CA GLN A 852 -25.65 4.58 9.35
C GLN A 852 -24.39 3.75 9.62
N GLU A 853 -24.49 2.70 10.43
CA GLU A 853 -23.38 1.80 10.75
C GLU A 853 -23.77 0.33 10.59
N VAL A 854 -22.90 -0.44 9.96
CA VAL A 854 -23.02 -1.91 9.85
C VAL A 854 -21.81 -2.53 10.51
N ALA A 855 -22.06 -3.51 11.37
CA ALA A 855 -21.07 -4.31 12.06
C ALA A 855 -21.12 -5.78 11.61
N ASP A 856 -20.03 -6.50 11.85
CA ASP A 856 -19.97 -7.96 11.67
C ASP A 856 -20.58 -8.71 12.87
N GLY A 857 -20.50 -10.05 12.85
CA GLY A 857 -20.99 -10.93 13.90
C GLY A 857 -20.31 -10.72 15.26
N ASP A 858 -19.13 -10.11 15.30
CA ASP A 858 -18.36 -9.78 16.50
C ASP A 858 -18.57 -8.33 16.95
N ALA A 859 -19.62 -7.67 16.44
CA ALA A 859 -20.01 -6.29 16.72
C ALA A 859 -18.96 -5.22 16.31
N ARG A 860 -18.01 -5.57 15.43
CA ARG A 860 -17.02 -4.64 14.89
C ARG A 860 -17.64 -3.89 13.72
N VAL A 861 -17.58 -2.56 13.73
CA VAL A 861 -18.11 -1.74 12.62
C VAL A 861 -17.25 -1.99 11.38
N ILE A 862 -17.86 -2.54 10.33
CA ILE A 862 -17.20 -2.85 9.05
C ILE A 862 -17.53 -1.83 7.97
N ALA A 863 -18.60 -1.05 8.15
CA ALA A 863 -19.00 -0.02 7.21
C ALA A 863 -19.80 1.09 7.90
N LYS A 864 -19.58 2.34 7.49
CA LYS A 864 -20.32 3.51 7.99
C LYS A 864 -20.61 4.48 6.85
N ARG A 865 -21.82 5.03 6.85
CA ARG A 865 -22.30 5.98 5.83
C ARG A 865 -22.88 7.21 6.51
N PHE A 866 -22.72 8.37 5.90
CA PHE A 866 -23.25 9.64 6.39
C PHE A 866 -23.90 10.39 5.22
N ASP A 867 -25.19 10.67 5.35
CA ASP A 867 -26.00 11.31 4.31
C ASP A 867 -26.81 12.47 4.92
N PHE A 868 -27.25 13.38 4.06
CA PHE A 868 -28.24 14.39 4.40
C PHE A 868 -29.57 14.08 3.72
N VAL A 869 -30.65 14.20 4.49
CA VAL A 869 -32.02 13.98 4.04
C VAL A 869 -32.80 15.27 4.22
N GLU A 870 -33.51 15.69 3.19
CA GLU A 870 -34.47 16.80 3.24
C GLU A 870 -35.87 16.25 3.50
N ILE A 871 -36.54 16.76 4.52
CA ILE A 871 -37.87 16.32 4.96
C ILE A 871 -38.79 17.53 4.99
N GLY A 872 -39.74 17.59 4.07
CA GLY A 872 -40.82 18.57 4.06
C GLY A 872 -42.09 18.03 4.74
N PRO A 873 -43.15 18.85 4.82
CA PRO A 873 -44.45 18.46 5.39
C PRO A 873 -45.09 17.22 4.74
N ALA A 874 -44.86 17.00 3.43
CA ALA A 874 -45.47 15.92 2.67
C ALA A 874 -44.47 15.09 1.83
N SER A 875 -43.16 15.36 1.94
CA SER A 875 -42.14 14.71 1.10
C SER A 875 -40.82 14.51 1.86
N ALA A 876 -40.06 13.49 1.47
CA ALA A 876 -38.70 13.27 1.96
C ALA A 876 -37.79 12.83 0.80
N ARG A 877 -36.59 13.40 0.71
CA ARG A 877 -35.64 13.16 -0.39
C ARG A 877 -34.19 13.25 0.07
N THR A 878 -33.27 12.64 -0.68
CA THR A 878 -31.82 12.81 -0.49
C THR A 878 -31.40 14.23 -0.86
N ALA A 879 -30.54 14.85 -0.04
CA ALA A 879 -30.10 16.24 -0.20
C ALA A 879 -28.66 16.39 -0.73
N GLY A 880 -28.00 15.28 -1.09
CA GLY A 880 -26.60 15.28 -1.53
C GLY A 880 -25.60 15.31 -0.36
N ALA A 881 -24.31 15.53 -0.68
CA ALA A 881 -23.21 15.32 0.26
C ALA A 881 -22.91 16.52 1.19
N ALA A 882 -23.19 17.76 0.76
CA ALA A 882 -22.92 18.97 1.53
C ALA A 882 -23.92 20.13 1.28
N PRO A 883 -25.25 19.87 1.28
CA PRO A 883 -26.28 20.87 0.91
C PRO A 883 -26.25 22.14 1.75
N TYR A 884 -25.89 22.04 3.03
CA TYR A 884 -25.79 23.19 3.94
C TYR A 884 -24.77 24.26 3.49
N LEU A 885 -23.83 23.92 2.60
CA LEU A 885 -22.88 24.89 2.06
C LEU A 885 -23.58 25.93 1.17
N ASP A 886 -24.66 25.53 0.51
CA ASP A 886 -25.42 26.36 -0.42
C ASP A 886 -26.54 27.16 0.28
N TYR A 887 -26.79 26.89 1.57
CA TYR A 887 -27.77 27.62 2.37
C TYR A 887 -27.14 28.69 3.26
N ALA A 888 -27.75 29.86 3.29
CA ALA A 888 -27.24 31.02 4.03
C ALA A 888 -27.68 30.95 5.49
N PRO A 889 -26.83 31.31 6.47
CA PRO A 889 -27.32 31.52 7.83
C PRO A 889 -28.39 32.62 7.85
N ALA A 890 -29.51 32.37 8.54
CA ALA A 890 -30.54 33.39 8.71
C ALA A 890 -30.03 34.53 9.62
N THR A 891 -30.31 35.77 9.22
CA THR A 891 -30.06 36.96 10.07
C THR A 891 -30.98 36.97 11.29
N GLU A 892 -30.70 37.83 12.27
CA GLU A 892 -31.54 37.95 13.47
C GLU A 892 -33.00 38.34 13.14
N GLN A 893 -33.19 39.24 12.16
CA GLN A 893 -34.52 39.65 11.69
C GLN A 893 -35.26 38.50 10.99
N GLU A 894 -34.56 37.76 10.13
CA GLU A 894 -35.14 36.62 9.41
C GLU A 894 -35.52 35.48 10.36
N ARG A 895 -34.67 35.19 11.36
CA ARG A 895 -34.99 34.21 12.42
C ARG A 895 -36.24 34.59 13.20
N ALA A 896 -36.41 35.87 13.52
CA ALA A 896 -37.62 36.34 14.19
C ALA A 896 -38.88 36.17 13.33
N ALA A 897 -38.78 36.39 12.01
CA ALA A 897 -39.89 36.23 11.07
C ALA A 897 -40.32 34.74 10.90
N VAL A 898 -39.38 33.81 11.05
CA VAL A 898 -39.61 32.36 10.91
C VAL A 898 -40.26 31.74 12.15
N GLY A 899 -40.46 32.49 13.25
CA GLY A 899 -41.05 31.99 14.49
C GLY A 899 -42.38 31.23 14.31
N ALA A 900 -43.27 31.73 13.44
CA ALA A 900 -44.55 31.08 13.15
C ALA A 900 -44.42 29.76 12.35
N VAL A 901 -43.29 29.55 11.66
CA VAL A 901 -42.99 28.28 10.99
C VAL A 901 -42.55 27.23 12.01
N LEU A 902 -41.80 27.63 13.04
CA LEU A 902 -41.32 26.72 14.10
C LEU A 902 -42.46 26.12 14.94
N ASP A 903 -43.59 26.81 15.03
CA ASP A 903 -44.79 26.35 15.75
C ASP A 903 -45.65 25.35 14.95
N GLN A 904 -45.28 25.00 13.72
CA GLN A 904 -46.07 24.07 12.89
C GLN A 904 -45.98 22.62 13.40
N ASP A 905 -47.12 21.92 13.41
CA ASP A 905 -47.25 20.58 14.00
C ASP A 905 -46.28 19.53 13.42
N TRP A 906 -45.87 19.66 12.16
CA TRP A 906 -44.94 18.72 11.51
C TRP A 906 -43.50 18.82 12.05
N LEU A 907 -43.15 19.92 12.74
CA LEU A 907 -41.87 20.12 13.43
C LEU A 907 -41.92 19.69 14.91
N ALA A 908 -43.12 19.58 15.49
CA ALA A 908 -43.34 19.43 16.93
C ALA A 908 -43.08 18.01 17.47
N GLY A 909 -42.81 17.00 16.62
CA GLY A 909 -42.31 15.70 17.09
C GLY A 909 -42.31 14.59 16.04
N GLY A 910 -41.27 13.74 16.07
CA GLY A 910 -41.13 12.57 15.17
C GLY A 910 -40.26 12.81 13.94
N VAL A 911 -39.65 13.99 13.78
CA VAL A 911 -38.75 14.30 12.65
C VAL A 911 -37.57 13.33 12.59
N GLU A 912 -36.94 13.04 13.73
CA GLU A 912 -35.86 12.06 13.79
C GLU A 912 -36.35 10.66 13.41
N ASP A 913 -37.55 10.28 13.86
CA ASP A 913 -38.15 8.99 13.52
C ASP A 913 -38.47 8.90 12.02
N VAL A 914 -38.94 9.97 11.39
CA VAL A 914 -39.17 10.05 9.94
C VAL A 914 -37.85 9.98 9.18
N ALA A 915 -36.82 10.71 9.62
CA ALA A 915 -35.49 10.67 9.01
C ALA A 915 -34.87 9.27 9.11
N VAL A 916 -34.96 8.65 10.30
CA VAL A 916 -34.46 7.30 10.55
C VAL A 916 -35.27 6.28 9.73
N ALA A 917 -36.60 6.36 9.71
CA ALA A 917 -37.46 5.47 8.92
C ALA A 917 -37.13 5.56 7.43
N TRP A 918 -37.03 6.78 6.90
CA TRP A 918 -36.65 7.00 5.50
C TRP A 918 -35.26 6.45 5.19
N ALA A 919 -34.30 6.69 6.08
CA ALA A 919 -32.93 6.19 5.94
C ALA A 919 -32.87 4.66 6.00
N VAL A 920 -33.69 4.01 6.83
CA VAL A 920 -33.83 2.55 6.89
C VAL A 920 -34.43 2.00 5.59
N GLU A 921 -35.48 2.63 5.07
CA GLU A 921 -36.20 2.16 3.89
C GLU A 921 -35.39 2.35 2.59
N HIS A 922 -34.76 3.50 2.40
CA HIS A 922 -34.15 3.88 1.12
C HIS A 922 -32.61 3.81 1.11
N GLY A 923 -31.95 4.12 2.24
CA GLY A 923 -30.49 4.15 2.32
C GLY A 923 -29.87 2.82 2.77
N LEU A 924 -30.41 2.26 3.85
CA LEU A 924 -29.81 1.12 4.56
C LEU A 924 -30.01 -0.20 3.81
N ALA A 925 -31.16 -0.40 3.16
CA ALA A 925 -31.45 -1.63 2.40
C ALA A 925 -30.44 -1.84 1.25
N THR A 926 -30.20 -0.80 0.46
CA THR A 926 -29.22 -0.81 -0.64
C THR A 926 -27.80 -1.05 -0.11
N PHE A 927 -27.42 -0.31 0.94
CA PHE A 927 -26.10 -0.44 1.57
C PHE A 927 -25.81 -1.85 2.10
N ILE A 928 -26.80 -2.49 2.73
CA ILE A 928 -26.68 -3.88 3.21
C ILE A 928 -26.65 -4.87 2.04
N GLY A 929 -27.43 -4.64 0.99
CA GLY A 929 -27.48 -5.50 -0.19
C GLY A 929 -26.09 -5.66 -0.82
N GLU A 930 -25.43 -4.54 -1.09
CA GLU A 930 -24.07 -4.50 -1.65
C GLU A 930 -23.05 -5.21 -0.74
N LEU A 931 -23.11 -4.95 0.57
CA LEU A 931 -22.21 -5.59 1.55
C LEU A 931 -22.44 -7.11 1.64
N ARG A 932 -23.69 -7.56 1.62
CA ARG A 932 -24.05 -8.98 1.69
C ARG A 932 -23.59 -9.74 0.47
N GLU A 933 -23.79 -9.20 -0.72
CA GLU A 933 -23.40 -9.86 -1.97
C GLU A 933 -21.89 -10.11 -2.02
N ARG A 934 -21.10 -9.07 -1.71
CA ARG A 934 -19.63 -9.15 -1.63
C ARG A 934 -19.16 -10.18 -0.60
N LEU A 935 -19.71 -10.13 0.62
CA LEU A 935 -19.32 -11.01 1.72
C LEU A 935 -19.72 -12.48 1.47
N ALA A 936 -20.90 -12.70 0.87
CA ALA A 936 -21.40 -14.02 0.54
C ALA A 936 -20.51 -14.70 -0.52
N ALA A 937 -20.13 -14.00 -1.58
CA ALA A 937 -19.26 -14.53 -2.63
C ALA A 937 -17.90 -14.96 -2.09
N GLN A 938 -17.25 -14.10 -1.29
CA GLN A 938 -15.94 -14.41 -0.69
C GLN A 938 -16.02 -15.59 0.29
N THR A 939 -17.03 -15.60 1.18
CA THR A 939 -17.15 -16.65 2.20
C THR A 939 -17.51 -18.00 1.60
N ALA A 940 -18.40 -18.04 0.59
CA ALA A 940 -18.78 -19.28 -0.09
C ALA A 940 -17.56 -19.95 -0.73
N ARG A 941 -16.68 -19.16 -1.36
CA ARG A 941 -15.44 -19.65 -1.96
C ARG A 941 -14.49 -20.22 -0.90
N THR A 942 -14.19 -19.46 0.15
CA THR A 942 -13.30 -19.92 1.23
C THR A 942 -13.84 -21.20 1.89
N ARG A 943 -15.16 -21.24 2.15
CA ARG A 943 -15.85 -22.42 2.67
C ARG A 943 -15.63 -23.65 1.80
N SER A 944 -15.79 -23.51 0.48
CA SER A 944 -15.58 -24.62 -0.46
C SER A 944 -14.16 -25.17 -0.42
N LEU A 945 -13.16 -24.28 -0.51
CA LEU A 945 -11.75 -24.67 -0.59
C LEU A 945 -11.22 -25.27 0.71
N VAL A 946 -11.55 -24.67 1.85
CA VAL A 946 -11.19 -25.19 3.18
C VAL A 946 -11.83 -26.56 3.41
N ARG A 947 -13.15 -26.68 3.13
CA ARG A 947 -13.86 -27.94 3.33
C ARG A 947 -13.28 -29.04 2.44
N GLN A 948 -13.00 -28.73 1.17
CA GLN A 948 -12.38 -29.68 0.26
C GLN A 948 -11.01 -30.15 0.80
N ARG A 949 -10.14 -29.22 1.23
CA ARG A 949 -8.80 -29.58 1.69
C ARG A 949 -8.81 -30.37 3.00
N LEU A 950 -9.51 -29.88 4.01
CA LEU A 950 -9.51 -30.55 5.32
C LEU A 950 -10.16 -31.93 5.25
N LEU A 951 -11.24 -32.11 4.50
CA LEU A 951 -11.84 -33.45 4.30
C LEU A 951 -10.89 -34.42 3.60
N GLN A 952 -10.11 -33.94 2.62
CA GLN A 952 -9.09 -34.77 1.96
C GLN A 952 -7.99 -35.21 2.93
N GLU A 953 -7.49 -34.31 3.78
CA GLU A 953 -6.47 -34.65 4.79
C GLU A 953 -7.03 -35.57 5.88
N ILE A 954 -8.28 -35.37 6.32
CA ILE A 954 -8.98 -36.29 7.24
C ILE A 954 -9.02 -37.69 6.63
N ASN A 955 -9.52 -37.82 5.39
CA ASN A 955 -9.58 -39.10 4.68
C ASN A 955 -8.19 -39.76 4.52
N TYR A 956 -7.14 -38.96 4.28
CA TYR A 956 -5.78 -39.46 4.20
C TYR A 956 -5.30 -40.05 5.54
N TRP A 957 -5.49 -39.32 6.64
CA TRP A 957 -5.08 -39.80 7.97
C TRP A 957 -5.90 -41.00 8.44
N ASP A 958 -7.19 -41.06 8.10
CA ASP A 958 -8.04 -42.23 8.37
C ASP A 958 -7.60 -43.46 7.57
N THR A 959 -7.32 -43.30 6.28
CA THR A 959 -6.76 -44.39 5.45
C THR A 959 -5.41 -44.84 5.99
N ARG A 960 -4.55 -43.89 6.37
CA ARG A 960 -3.23 -44.18 6.93
C ARG A 960 -3.32 -44.88 8.28
N HIS A 961 -4.32 -44.54 9.10
CA HIS A 961 -4.59 -45.24 10.35
C HIS A 961 -4.96 -46.70 10.09
N ALA A 962 -5.86 -46.96 9.13
CA ALA A 962 -6.21 -48.33 8.72
C ALA A 962 -4.99 -49.11 8.21
N ASP A 963 -4.17 -48.52 7.33
CA ASP A 963 -2.94 -49.15 6.82
C ASP A 963 -1.95 -49.49 7.94
N LEU A 964 -1.82 -48.60 8.94
CA LEU A 964 -0.91 -48.81 10.07
C LEU A 964 -1.42 -49.90 11.01
N LEU A 965 -2.74 -50.00 11.23
CA LEU A 965 -3.35 -51.10 11.98
C LEU A 965 -3.10 -52.44 11.28
N ASP A 966 -3.31 -52.51 9.97
CA ASP A 966 -3.06 -53.73 9.18
C ASP A 966 -1.57 -54.13 9.22
N ALA A 967 -0.67 -53.14 9.14
CA ALA A 967 0.78 -53.38 9.24
C ALA A 967 1.22 -53.80 10.65
N GLU A 968 0.58 -53.29 11.70
CA GLU A 968 0.79 -53.71 13.09
C GLU A 968 0.34 -55.16 13.30
N LEU A 969 -0.86 -55.51 12.82
CA LEU A 969 -1.40 -56.87 12.83
C LEU A 969 -0.52 -57.85 12.04
N ALA A 970 0.12 -57.38 10.96
CA ALA A 970 1.09 -58.14 10.18
C ALA A 970 2.50 -58.21 10.80
N GLY A 971 2.73 -57.62 11.99
CA GLY A 971 4.01 -57.66 12.70
C GLY A 971 5.13 -56.83 12.08
N LYS A 972 4.81 -55.84 11.25
CA LYS A 972 5.81 -54.95 10.63
C LYS A 972 6.27 -53.88 11.62
N VAL A 973 7.55 -53.50 11.55
CA VAL A 973 8.09 -52.40 12.37
C VAL A 973 7.53 -51.07 11.83
N LEU A 974 6.76 -50.37 12.66
CA LEU A 974 6.11 -49.11 12.30
C LEU A 974 6.97 -47.90 12.65
N LYS A 975 7.06 -46.94 11.73
CA LYS A 975 7.68 -45.62 11.97
C LYS A 975 6.74 -44.65 12.69
N LEU A 976 5.42 -44.87 12.61
CA LEU A 976 4.38 -44.05 13.22
C LEU A 976 3.34 -44.96 13.85
N ARG A 977 2.85 -44.63 15.05
CA ARG A 977 1.82 -45.44 15.74
C ARG A 977 0.43 -45.16 15.17
N PRO A 978 -0.47 -46.17 15.04
CA PRO A 978 -1.82 -45.97 14.53
C PRO A 978 -2.60 -44.90 15.30
N GLU A 979 -2.50 -44.83 16.63
CA GLU A 979 -3.23 -43.85 17.45
C GLU A 979 -2.80 -42.41 17.15
N THR A 980 -1.56 -42.22 16.68
CA THR A 980 -1.08 -40.89 16.27
C THR A 980 -1.76 -40.43 14.98
N ALA A 981 -2.01 -41.33 14.05
CA ALA A 981 -2.75 -41.04 12.81
C ALA A 981 -4.22 -40.74 13.10
N GLU A 982 -4.88 -41.54 13.95
CA GLU A 982 -6.26 -41.29 14.38
C GLU A 982 -6.40 -39.94 15.08
N LYS A 983 -5.51 -39.64 16.04
CA LYS A 983 -5.52 -38.35 16.75
C LYS A 983 -5.37 -37.16 15.79
N ARG A 984 -4.59 -37.31 14.71
CA ARG A 984 -4.48 -36.28 13.66
C ARG A 984 -5.79 -36.11 12.89
N ALA A 985 -6.44 -37.19 12.47
CA ALA A 985 -7.73 -37.13 11.79
C ALA A 985 -8.79 -36.43 12.66
N ARG A 986 -8.96 -36.84 13.93
CA ARG A 986 -9.90 -36.21 14.87
C ARG A 986 -9.61 -34.74 15.14
N ALA A 987 -8.33 -34.36 15.21
CA ALA A 987 -7.95 -32.96 15.37
C ALA A 987 -8.32 -32.11 14.15
N LEU A 988 -8.19 -32.65 12.94
CA LEU A 988 -8.60 -31.99 11.69
C LEU A 988 -10.12 -31.89 11.57
N GLU A 989 -10.89 -32.89 12.00
CA GLU A 989 -12.36 -32.82 12.08
C GLU A 989 -12.81 -31.67 12.98
N ALA A 990 -12.30 -31.60 14.21
CA ALA A 990 -12.62 -30.51 15.15
C ALA A 990 -12.14 -29.13 14.65
N ARG A 991 -11.11 -29.08 13.80
CA ARG A 991 -10.64 -27.85 13.17
C ARG A 991 -11.57 -27.43 12.03
N LEU A 992 -12.03 -28.36 11.20
CA LEU A 992 -13.02 -28.12 10.16
C LEU A 992 -14.33 -27.59 10.76
N GLU A 993 -14.86 -28.22 11.80
CA GLU A 993 -16.10 -27.77 12.46
C GLU A 993 -15.97 -26.33 13.00
N ARG A 994 -14.87 -26.02 13.71
CA ARG A 994 -14.62 -24.66 14.20
C ARG A 994 -14.52 -23.65 13.06
N ARG A 995 -13.76 -23.96 12.02
CA ARG A 995 -13.58 -23.05 10.88
C ARG A 995 -14.89 -22.81 10.13
N MET A 996 -15.76 -23.82 9.98
CA MET A 996 -17.08 -23.62 9.39
C MET A 996 -17.95 -22.69 10.26
N ALA A 997 -17.95 -22.89 11.58
CA ALA A 997 -18.67 -22.01 12.50
C ALA A 997 -18.15 -20.57 12.48
N ASP A 998 -16.83 -20.37 12.35
CA ASP A 998 -16.22 -19.04 12.21
C ASP A 998 -16.68 -18.35 10.92
N LEU A 999 -16.72 -19.07 9.79
CA LEU A 999 -17.22 -18.55 8.52
C LEU A 999 -18.73 -18.25 8.58
N ASP A 1000 -19.52 -19.05 9.30
CA ASP A 1000 -20.94 -18.77 9.52
C ASP A 1000 -21.13 -17.46 10.32
N ARG A 1001 -20.34 -17.24 11.38
CA ARG A 1001 -20.38 -16.00 12.16
C ARG A 1001 -19.93 -14.79 11.34
N ALA A 1002 -18.91 -14.94 10.50
CA ALA A 1002 -18.41 -13.86 9.65
C ALA A 1002 -19.44 -13.35 8.64
N GLN A 1003 -20.44 -14.18 8.24
CA GLN A 1003 -21.53 -13.77 7.33
C GLN A 1003 -22.64 -12.99 8.05
N LEU A 1004 -22.66 -12.98 9.38
CA LEU A 1004 -23.69 -12.26 10.14
C LEU A 1004 -23.38 -10.76 10.11
N LEU A 1005 -24.29 -10.00 9.50
CA LEU A 1005 -24.26 -8.54 9.56
C LEU A 1005 -25.20 -8.05 10.65
N GLN A 1006 -24.66 -7.28 11.58
CA GLN A 1006 -25.41 -6.58 12.60
C GLN A 1006 -25.58 -5.13 12.18
N VAL A 1007 -26.83 -4.72 11.97
CA VAL A 1007 -27.15 -3.36 11.58
C VAL A 1007 -27.45 -2.55 12.83
N LYS A 1008 -26.71 -1.46 13.04
CA LYS A 1008 -27.03 -0.51 14.10
C LYS A 1008 -28.15 0.42 13.62
N ALA A 1009 -29.01 0.83 14.55
CA ALA A 1009 -30.02 1.83 14.25
C ALA A 1009 -29.34 3.11 13.74
N PRO A 1010 -29.83 3.72 12.64
CA PRO A 1010 -29.32 5.01 12.19
C PRO A 1010 -29.41 6.04 13.31
N SER A 1011 -28.42 6.92 13.39
CA SER A 1011 -28.35 7.99 14.37
C SER A 1011 -28.42 9.34 13.66
N VAL A 1012 -29.21 10.26 14.22
CA VAL A 1012 -29.28 11.64 13.74
C VAL A 1012 -28.15 12.44 14.41
N ALA A 1013 -27.32 13.08 13.60
CA ALA A 1013 -26.21 13.90 14.08
C ALA A 1013 -26.61 15.36 14.30
N GLY A 1014 -27.66 15.83 13.63
CA GLY A 1014 -28.24 17.16 13.79
C GLY A 1014 -29.27 17.48 12.71
N ALA A 1015 -29.99 18.57 12.90
CA ALA A 1015 -30.99 19.05 11.95
C ALA A 1015 -30.95 20.58 11.79
N ALA A 1016 -31.24 21.08 10.59
CA ALA A 1016 -31.46 22.50 10.33
C ALA A 1016 -32.79 22.71 9.62
N LEU A 1017 -33.51 23.77 9.96
CA LEU A 1017 -34.67 24.22 9.21
C LEU A 1017 -34.19 25.07 8.04
N VAL A 1018 -34.48 24.64 6.83
CA VAL A 1018 -34.19 25.39 5.60
C VAL A 1018 -35.47 26.10 5.16
N VAL A 1019 -35.36 27.41 5.02
CA VAL A 1019 -36.46 28.30 4.66
C VAL A 1019 -36.21 28.85 3.25
N PRO A 1020 -37.10 28.62 2.29
CA PRO A 1020 -37.03 29.26 0.97
C PRO A 1020 -37.12 30.79 1.05
N GLN A 1021 -36.40 31.49 0.19
CA GLN A 1021 -36.47 32.95 0.07
C GLN A 1021 -37.91 33.41 -0.19
N GLY A 1022 -38.68 32.70 -1.01
CA GLY A 1022 -40.07 33.05 -1.30
C GLY A 1022 -41.00 33.02 -0.08
N LEU A 1023 -40.80 32.06 0.83
CA LEU A 1023 -41.51 32.02 2.11
C LEU A 1023 -41.09 33.19 3.00
N LEU A 1024 -39.79 33.46 3.06
CA LEU A 1024 -39.23 34.51 3.89
C LEU A 1024 -39.71 35.90 3.46
N ASP A 1025 -39.74 36.17 2.16
CA ASP A 1025 -40.26 37.42 1.58
C ASP A 1025 -41.71 37.65 1.98
N ARG A 1026 -42.54 36.60 1.96
CA ARG A 1026 -43.94 36.67 2.40
C ARG A 1026 -44.04 36.94 3.90
N LEU A 1027 -43.28 36.22 4.72
CA LEU A 1027 -43.29 36.39 6.18
C LEU A 1027 -42.80 37.77 6.62
N MET A 1028 -41.88 38.37 5.85
CA MET A 1028 -41.35 39.72 6.08
C MET A 1028 -42.19 40.83 5.41
N GLY A 1029 -43.29 40.49 4.73
CA GLY A 1029 -44.16 41.47 4.06
C GLY A 1029 -43.54 42.14 2.82
N LEU A 1030 -42.51 41.51 2.23
CA LEU A 1030 -41.87 41.94 0.98
C LEU A 1030 -42.63 41.45 -0.26
N ARG A 1031 -43.57 40.49 -0.10
CA ARG A 1031 -44.39 39.91 -1.18
C ARG A 1031 -45.80 39.55 -0.71
N ASP A 1032 -46.81 39.82 -1.55
CA ASP A 1032 -48.24 39.65 -1.21
C ASP A 1032 -48.87 38.28 -1.58
N GLY A 1033 -48.19 37.38 -2.32
CA GLY A 1033 -48.73 36.06 -2.68
C GLY A 1033 -47.75 35.08 -3.35
N PRO A 1034 -48.12 33.79 -3.50
CA PRO A 1034 -47.27 32.74 -4.08
C PRO A 1034 -47.05 32.89 -5.60
N VAL A 1035 -45.84 32.56 -6.06
CA VAL A 1035 -45.44 32.70 -7.47
C VAL A 1035 -45.80 31.43 -8.25
N GLU A 1036 -47.04 31.33 -8.75
CA GLU A 1036 -47.46 30.18 -9.56
C GLU A 1036 -47.04 30.27 -11.04
N ALA A 1037 -46.87 31.48 -11.59
CA ALA A 1037 -46.58 31.70 -13.02
C ALA A 1037 -45.08 31.65 -13.38
N TYR A 1038 -44.23 32.34 -12.62
CA TYR A 1038 -42.78 32.40 -12.87
C TYR A 1038 -42.07 31.06 -12.64
N ALA A 1039 -42.55 30.26 -11.68
CA ALA A 1039 -41.99 28.94 -11.36
C ALA A 1039 -42.23 27.91 -12.48
N ARG A 1040 -43.40 27.94 -13.14
CA ARG A 1040 -43.70 27.07 -14.29
C ARG A 1040 -42.91 27.45 -15.54
N GLU A 1041 -42.72 28.74 -15.80
CA GLU A 1041 -41.90 29.22 -16.91
C GLU A 1041 -40.41 28.86 -16.72
N THR A 1042 -39.89 28.98 -15.50
CA THR A 1042 -38.48 28.65 -15.19
C THR A 1042 -38.19 27.16 -15.37
N ALA A 1043 -39.06 26.27 -14.88
CA ALA A 1043 -38.89 24.82 -15.05
C ALA A 1043 -38.92 24.38 -16.54
N ALA A 1044 -39.76 25.02 -17.36
CA ALA A 1044 -39.80 24.76 -18.80
C ALA A 1044 -38.53 25.26 -19.53
N VAL A 1045 -37.99 26.40 -19.11
CA VAL A 1045 -36.73 26.96 -19.62
C VAL A 1045 -35.55 26.07 -19.24
N GLU A 1046 -35.48 25.63 -17.98
CA GLU A 1046 -34.43 24.71 -17.51
C GLU A 1046 -34.48 23.36 -18.25
N ARG A 1047 -35.67 22.77 -18.41
CA ARG A 1047 -35.81 21.52 -19.18
C ARG A 1047 -35.33 21.68 -20.62
N ARG A 1048 -35.73 22.75 -21.30
CA ARG A 1048 -35.27 23.05 -22.67
C ARG A 1048 -33.76 23.23 -22.74
N ALA A 1049 -33.17 23.89 -21.74
CA ALA A 1049 -31.73 24.07 -21.66
C ALA A 1049 -30.98 22.73 -21.53
N VAL A 1050 -31.45 21.86 -20.62
CA VAL A 1050 -30.90 20.50 -20.44
C VAL A 1050 -31.01 19.69 -21.73
N ASP A 1051 -32.20 19.63 -22.33
CA ASP A 1051 -32.43 18.88 -23.57
C ASP A 1051 -31.55 19.37 -24.72
N ARG A 1052 -31.30 20.69 -24.79
CA ARG A 1052 -30.42 21.28 -25.80
C ARG A 1052 -28.96 20.86 -25.59
N VAL A 1053 -28.46 20.92 -24.36
CA VAL A 1053 -27.10 20.49 -24.02
C VAL A 1053 -26.90 19.01 -24.29
N LEU A 1054 -27.85 18.15 -23.90
CA LEU A 1054 -27.82 16.71 -24.20
C LEU A 1054 -27.76 16.45 -25.72
N ALA A 1055 -28.47 17.26 -26.52
CA ALA A 1055 -28.43 17.14 -27.98
C ALA A 1055 -27.09 17.57 -28.57
N GLU A 1056 -26.47 18.66 -28.08
CA GLU A 1056 -25.14 19.10 -28.55
C GLU A 1056 -24.04 18.11 -28.16
N GLU A 1057 -24.05 17.58 -26.94
CA GLU A 1057 -23.08 16.57 -26.51
C GLU A 1057 -23.15 15.31 -27.39
N ARG A 1058 -24.36 14.86 -27.75
CA ARG A 1058 -24.54 13.75 -28.72
C ARG A 1058 -24.02 14.10 -30.11
N LYS A 1059 -24.14 15.35 -30.57
CA LYS A 1059 -23.56 15.79 -31.86
C LYS A 1059 -22.04 15.79 -31.85
N LEU A 1060 -21.41 16.03 -30.69
CA LEU A 1060 -19.97 15.90 -30.48
C LEU A 1060 -19.50 14.43 -30.43
N GLY A 1061 -20.40 13.46 -30.60
CA GLY A 1061 -20.09 12.02 -30.54
C GLY A 1061 -19.93 11.49 -29.11
N ARG A 1062 -20.38 12.24 -28.10
CA ARG A 1062 -20.27 11.86 -26.69
C ARG A 1062 -21.52 11.13 -26.20
N LEU A 1063 -21.40 10.52 -25.01
CA LEU A 1063 -22.50 9.82 -24.33
C LEU A 1063 -22.90 10.62 -23.07
N PRO A 1064 -23.82 11.59 -23.21
CA PRO A 1064 -24.29 12.38 -22.08
C PRO A 1064 -25.38 11.67 -21.28
N GLU A 1065 -25.32 11.81 -19.96
CA GLU A 1065 -26.27 11.34 -18.97
C GLU A 1065 -26.70 12.53 -18.11
N GLU A 1066 -28.01 12.72 -18.00
CA GLU A 1066 -28.62 13.71 -17.11
C GLU A 1066 -28.52 13.20 -15.67
N MET A 1067 -28.03 14.06 -14.78
CA MET A 1067 -27.92 13.73 -13.36
C MET A 1067 -29.24 14.04 -12.64
N PRO A 1068 -29.55 13.28 -11.57
CA PRO A 1068 -30.61 13.68 -10.65
C PRO A 1068 -30.43 15.12 -10.20
N HIS A 1069 -31.52 15.87 -10.04
CA HIS A 1069 -31.52 17.29 -9.66
C HIS A 1069 -30.85 17.60 -8.30
N ASN A 1070 -30.49 16.56 -7.54
CA ASN A 1070 -29.81 16.60 -6.25
C ASN A 1070 -28.37 16.05 -6.27
N ASN A 1071 -27.79 15.86 -7.46
CA ASN A 1071 -26.41 15.38 -7.67
C ASN A 1071 -25.40 16.56 -7.71
N PRO A 1072 -24.06 16.34 -7.65
CA PRO A 1072 -23.14 16.96 -6.71
C PRO A 1072 -22.50 18.26 -7.26
N GLY A 1073 -23.31 19.13 -7.86
CA GLY A 1073 -22.86 20.43 -8.41
C GLY A 1073 -22.59 20.43 -9.93
N PHE A 1074 -23.30 19.58 -10.68
CA PHE A 1074 -23.43 19.64 -12.16
C PHE A 1074 -24.70 18.92 -12.62
N ASP A 1075 -25.30 19.36 -13.73
CA ASP A 1075 -26.54 18.81 -14.29
C ASP A 1075 -26.33 17.61 -15.22
N VAL A 1076 -25.23 17.60 -15.98
CA VAL A 1076 -24.95 16.56 -16.99
C VAL A 1076 -23.52 16.05 -16.83
N ARG A 1077 -23.34 14.73 -16.89
CA ARG A 1077 -22.03 14.14 -17.19
C ARG A 1077 -22.01 13.62 -18.62
N SER A 1078 -20.90 13.81 -19.31
CA SER A 1078 -20.75 13.42 -20.70
C SER A 1078 -19.46 12.66 -20.90
N ARG A 1079 -19.56 11.42 -21.40
CA ARG A 1079 -18.38 10.58 -21.69
C ARG A 1079 -17.87 10.83 -23.10
N THR A 1080 -16.59 11.17 -23.23
CA THR A 1080 -15.91 11.35 -24.51
C THR A 1080 -15.60 10.01 -25.20
N VAL A 1081 -15.24 10.05 -26.49
CA VAL A 1081 -14.82 8.87 -27.25
C VAL A 1081 -13.53 8.23 -26.73
N ASP A 1082 -12.70 8.99 -26.01
CA ASP A 1082 -11.43 8.55 -25.42
C ASP A 1082 -11.60 8.14 -23.94
N ASP A 1083 -12.83 7.92 -23.48
CA ASP A 1083 -13.19 7.56 -22.10
C ASP A 1083 -12.67 8.56 -21.04
N HIS A 1084 -13.06 9.82 -21.21
CA HIS A 1084 -12.97 10.87 -20.19
C HIS A 1084 -14.34 11.42 -19.83
N TRP A 1085 -14.51 11.85 -18.58
CA TRP A 1085 -15.69 12.58 -18.12
C TRP A 1085 -15.55 14.08 -18.37
N ILE A 1086 -16.61 14.66 -18.94
CA ILE A 1086 -16.87 16.09 -18.91
C ILE A 1086 -18.09 16.33 -18.02
N PHE A 1087 -17.94 17.20 -17.03
CA PHE A 1087 -19.00 17.61 -16.11
C PHE A 1087 -19.55 18.97 -16.55
N ILE A 1088 -20.86 19.08 -16.70
CA ILE A 1088 -21.51 20.24 -17.32
C ILE A 1088 -22.60 20.76 -16.37
N GLU A 1089 -22.42 22.00 -15.94
CA GLU A 1089 -23.44 22.80 -15.25
C GLU A 1089 -24.19 23.66 -16.27
N ILE A 1090 -25.52 23.70 -16.22
CA ILE A 1090 -26.36 24.30 -17.25
C ILE A 1090 -27.13 25.48 -16.67
N LYS A 1091 -26.94 26.66 -17.27
CA LYS A 1091 -27.71 27.85 -16.93
C LYS A 1091 -28.55 28.28 -18.13
N GLY A 1092 -29.85 28.00 -18.05
CA GLY A 1092 -30.85 28.39 -19.05
C GLY A 1092 -31.48 29.75 -18.72
N ARG A 1093 -31.55 30.65 -19.70
CA ARG A 1093 -32.24 31.95 -19.58
C ARG A 1093 -33.01 32.30 -20.85
N VAL A 1094 -34.16 32.95 -20.69
CA VAL A 1094 -34.86 33.61 -21.81
C VAL A 1094 -34.07 34.86 -22.21
N ASN A 1095 -34.13 35.25 -23.49
CA ASN A 1095 -33.52 36.49 -23.98
C ASN A 1095 -33.85 37.68 -23.04
N ASP A 1096 -32.84 38.49 -22.71
CA ASP A 1096 -32.86 39.68 -21.80
C ASP A 1096 -32.50 39.47 -20.32
N ALA A 1097 -32.13 38.26 -19.89
CA ALA A 1097 -31.59 38.05 -18.54
C ALA A 1097 -30.24 38.78 -18.33
N LYS A 1098 -30.05 39.37 -17.15
CA LYS A 1098 -28.82 40.11 -16.79
C LYS A 1098 -27.82 39.27 -16.00
N ASP A 1099 -28.31 38.27 -15.27
CA ASP A 1099 -27.52 37.49 -14.32
C ASP A 1099 -27.97 36.03 -14.20
N PHE A 1100 -27.11 35.23 -13.56
CA PHE A 1100 -27.39 33.86 -13.15
C PHE A 1100 -26.66 33.52 -11.85
N HIS A 1101 -27.15 32.54 -11.10
CA HIS A 1101 -26.54 32.10 -9.85
C HIS A 1101 -25.76 30.81 -10.05
N VAL A 1102 -24.60 30.73 -9.41
CA VAL A 1102 -23.80 29.50 -9.30
C VAL A 1102 -23.59 29.19 -7.82
N THR A 1103 -23.87 27.97 -7.40
CA THR A 1103 -23.76 27.57 -6.00
C THR A 1103 -22.31 27.38 -5.56
N ARG A 1104 -22.07 27.38 -4.25
CA ARG A 1104 -20.76 27.06 -3.68
C ARG A 1104 -20.36 25.64 -4.05
N THR A 1105 -21.28 24.68 -3.98
CA THR A 1105 -21.03 23.29 -4.39
C THR A 1105 -20.63 23.21 -5.87
N GLU A 1106 -21.35 23.87 -6.78
CA GLU A 1106 -21.00 23.92 -8.23
C GLU A 1106 -19.59 24.49 -8.47
N VAL A 1107 -19.25 25.61 -7.82
CA VAL A 1107 -17.92 26.23 -7.96
C VAL A 1107 -16.82 25.30 -7.44
N LEU A 1108 -17.01 24.68 -6.28
CA LEU A 1108 -16.02 23.79 -5.69
C LEU A 1108 -15.84 22.50 -6.49
N THR A 1109 -16.93 21.92 -7.00
CA THR A 1109 -16.90 20.77 -7.91
C THR A 1109 -16.21 21.13 -9.23
N GLY A 1110 -16.50 22.30 -9.81
CA GLY A 1110 -15.83 22.75 -11.02
C GLY A 1110 -14.34 23.00 -10.85
N LYS A 1111 -13.90 23.55 -9.72
CA LYS A 1111 -12.47 23.67 -9.40
C LYS A 1111 -11.76 22.33 -9.23
N ASN A 1112 -12.44 21.34 -8.64
CA ASN A 1112 -11.90 19.99 -8.50
C ASN A 1112 -11.69 19.28 -9.84
N SER A 1113 -12.65 19.46 -10.76
CA SER A 1113 -12.65 18.90 -12.11
C SER A 1113 -11.80 19.70 -13.11
N GLY A 1114 -11.53 20.98 -12.84
CA GLY A 1114 -10.66 21.86 -13.63
C GLY A 1114 -11.06 21.92 -15.10
N SER A 1115 -10.14 21.54 -15.99
CA SER A 1115 -10.36 21.52 -17.45
C SER A 1115 -11.44 20.54 -17.92
N ASN A 1116 -11.93 19.63 -17.07
CA ASN A 1116 -13.02 18.71 -17.39
C ASN A 1116 -14.40 19.26 -16.99
N PHE A 1117 -14.47 20.48 -16.45
CA PHE A 1117 -15.74 21.14 -16.13
C PHE A 1117 -16.14 22.16 -17.20
N ARG A 1118 -17.43 22.25 -17.50
CA ARG A 1118 -18.02 23.23 -18.41
C ARG A 1118 -19.19 23.94 -17.74
N LEU A 1119 -19.28 25.25 -17.96
CA LEU A 1119 -20.52 25.99 -17.73
C LEU A 1119 -21.19 26.18 -19.09
N ALA A 1120 -22.33 25.53 -19.30
CA ALA A 1120 -23.15 25.64 -20.49
C ALA A 1120 -24.20 26.73 -20.29
N LEU A 1121 -24.08 27.81 -21.06
CA LEU A 1121 -25.05 28.90 -21.08
C LEU A 1121 -26.01 28.64 -22.23
N VAL A 1122 -27.32 28.57 -21.94
CA VAL A 1122 -28.35 28.35 -22.96
C VAL A 1122 -29.28 29.55 -23.04
N SER A 1123 -29.31 30.20 -24.19
CA SER A 1123 -30.30 31.25 -24.51
C SER A 1123 -31.53 30.59 -25.12
N VAL A 1124 -32.62 30.55 -24.36
CA VAL A 1124 -33.87 29.92 -24.73
C VAL A 1124 -34.73 30.93 -25.50
N HIS A 1125 -34.99 30.64 -26.77
CA HIS A 1125 -35.74 31.52 -27.65
C HIS A 1125 -37.26 31.32 -27.47
N PRO A 1126 -38.05 32.40 -27.38
CA PRO A 1126 -39.50 32.31 -27.20
C PRO A 1126 -40.22 31.58 -28.35
N ASP A 1127 -39.74 31.76 -29.59
CA ASP A 1127 -40.35 31.15 -30.79
C ASP A 1127 -40.17 29.62 -30.95
N GLY A 1128 -39.35 28.95 -30.13
CA GLY A 1128 -39.20 27.48 -30.19
C GLY A 1128 -37.77 26.95 -29.99
N PRO A 1129 -37.62 25.65 -29.63
CA PRO A 1129 -36.34 25.03 -29.24
C PRO A 1129 -35.29 24.96 -30.36
N GLU A 1130 -35.72 24.97 -31.61
CA GLU A 1130 -34.84 25.01 -32.79
C GLU A 1130 -34.00 26.28 -32.90
N ARG A 1131 -34.40 27.37 -32.22
CA ARG A 1131 -33.69 28.64 -32.17
C ARG A 1131 -32.88 28.85 -30.88
N ASP A 1132 -32.85 27.86 -30.00
CA ASP A 1132 -32.06 27.94 -28.78
C ASP A 1132 -30.56 27.94 -29.13
N GLU A 1133 -29.81 28.86 -28.52
CA GLU A 1133 -28.37 28.97 -28.67
C GLU A 1133 -27.66 28.48 -27.41
N VAL A 1134 -26.49 27.89 -27.57
CA VAL A 1134 -25.70 27.34 -26.46
C VAL A 1134 -24.24 27.69 -26.61
N ARG A 1135 -23.63 28.10 -25.50
CA ARG A 1135 -22.20 28.42 -25.41
C ARG A 1135 -21.55 27.80 -24.19
N TYR A 1136 -20.32 27.31 -24.36
CA TYR A 1136 -19.58 26.66 -23.28
C TYR A 1136 -18.43 27.53 -22.81
N VAL A 1137 -18.27 27.63 -21.49
CA VAL A 1137 -17.08 28.17 -20.83
C VAL A 1137 -16.32 27.01 -20.21
N ALA A 1138 -15.08 26.78 -20.66
CA ALA A 1138 -14.18 25.79 -20.09
C ALA A 1138 -13.43 26.36 -18.87
N ASP A 1139 -13.26 25.52 -17.83
CA ASP A 1139 -12.62 25.90 -16.55
C ASP A 1139 -13.15 27.24 -15.99
N PRO A 1140 -14.49 27.36 -15.83
CA PRO A 1140 -15.14 28.65 -15.56
C PRO A 1140 -14.71 29.28 -14.23
N PHE A 1141 -14.29 28.46 -13.26
CA PHE A 1141 -14.14 28.85 -11.85
C PHE A 1141 -12.71 28.86 -11.31
N ARG A 1142 -11.70 28.72 -12.19
CA ARG A 1142 -10.28 28.66 -11.82
C ARG A 1142 -9.87 29.75 -10.82
N ASP A 1143 -10.26 31.00 -11.09
CA ASP A 1143 -9.83 32.18 -10.34
C ASP A 1143 -10.88 32.72 -9.34
N VAL A 1144 -11.98 31.98 -9.13
CA VAL A 1144 -13.04 32.41 -8.20
C VAL A 1144 -12.57 32.25 -6.76
N ASP A 1145 -12.80 33.22 -5.87
CA ASP A 1145 -12.60 33.05 -4.43
C ASP A 1145 -13.82 33.59 -3.67
N PHE A 1146 -14.39 32.74 -2.80
CA PHE A 1146 -15.55 33.12 -1.97
C PHE A 1146 -15.14 33.99 -0.77
N GLY A 1147 -13.86 33.98 -0.39
CA GLY A 1147 -13.35 34.68 0.79
C GLY A 1147 -13.89 34.08 2.10
N ASP A 1148 -15.13 34.42 2.47
CA ASP A 1148 -15.79 33.93 3.67
C ASP A 1148 -16.41 32.52 3.45
N PHE A 1149 -16.40 31.71 4.52
CA PHE A 1149 -17.07 30.41 4.57
C PHE A 1149 -18.61 30.56 4.60
N SER A 1150 -19.12 31.70 5.06
CA SER A 1150 -20.55 31.99 5.09
C SER A 1150 -21.18 32.17 3.70
N ALA A 1151 -20.38 32.56 2.69
CA ALA A 1151 -20.83 32.80 1.33
C ALA A 1151 -21.33 31.51 0.65
N THR A 1152 -22.50 31.58 0.02
CA THR A 1152 -23.28 30.42 -0.48
C THR A 1152 -23.31 30.28 -1.99
N ASP A 1153 -23.16 31.39 -2.71
CA ASP A 1153 -23.36 31.45 -4.14
C ASP A 1153 -22.63 32.67 -4.74
N LEU A 1154 -22.50 32.66 -6.06
CA LEU A 1154 -21.95 33.75 -6.85
C LEU A 1154 -22.94 34.16 -7.94
N VAL A 1155 -23.17 35.46 -8.07
CA VAL A 1155 -23.98 36.04 -9.15
C VAL A 1155 -23.07 36.34 -10.34
N GLY A 1156 -23.25 35.58 -11.42
CA GLY A 1156 -22.55 35.77 -12.69
C GLY A 1156 -23.25 36.79 -13.58
N ASP A 1157 -22.48 37.63 -14.27
CA ASP A 1157 -22.99 38.53 -15.32
C ASP A 1157 -23.20 37.72 -16.60
N TRP A 1158 -24.47 37.61 -17.03
CA TRP A 1158 -24.85 36.78 -18.18
C TRP A 1158 -24.14 37.22 -19.46
N ASN A 1159 -24.09 38.52 -19.74
CA ASN A 1159 -23.52 39.04 -20.99
C ASN A 1159 -22.00 38.83 -21.04
N LYS A 1160 -21.32 39.03 -19.91
CA LYS A 1160 -19.87 38.83 -19.81
C LYS A 1160 -19.50 37.36 -20.03
N GLU A 1161 -20.17 36.43 -19.34
CA GLU A 1161 -19.86 35.01 -19.48
C GLU A 1161 -20.33 34.45 -20.83
N TRP A 1162 -21.44 34.94 -21.40
CA TRP A 1162 -21.89 34.60 -22.75
C TRP A 1162 -20.88 35.01 -23.84
N ALA A 1163 -20.23 36.17 -23.68
CA ALA A 1163 -19.17 36.63 -24.57
C ALA A 1163 -17.86 35.82 -24.41
N ARG A 1164 -17.57 35.35 -23.20
CA ARG A 1164 -16.45 34.44 -22.91
C ARG A 1164 -16.70 33.02 -23.45
N GLY A 1165 -17.96 32.60 -23.50
CA GLY A 1165 -18.38 31.29 -23.99
C GLY A 1165 -18.17 31.11 -25.49
N GLY A 1166 -17.70 29.92 -25.88
CA GLY A 1166 -17.51 29.50 -27.27
C GLY A 1166 -18.54 28.48 -27.73
N ALA A 1167 -18.37 27.96 -28.95
CA ALA A 1167 -19.14 26.80 -29.40
C ALA A 1167 -18.93 25.58 -28.46
N PRO A 1168 -19.87 24.62 -28.39
CA PRO A 1168 -19.68 23.39 -27.63
C PRO A 1168 -18.37 22.69 -28.01
N VAL A 1169 -17.54 22.38 -27.00
CA VAL A 1169 -16.19 21.80 -27.14
C VAL A 1169 -15.90 20.69 -26.15
#